data_AF-A0A7Y3XWI6-F1
#
_entry.id   AF-A0A7Y3XWI6-F1
#
_cell.length_a   1.000
_cell.length_b   1.000
_cell.length_c   1.000
_cell.angle_alpha   90.00
_cell.angle_beta   90.00
_cell.angle_gamma   90.00
#
_symmetry.space_group_name_H-M   'P 1'
#
loop_
_entity.id
_entity.type
_entity.pdbx_description
1 polymer ?
#
loop_
_entity_poly.entity_id
_entity_poly.type
_entity_poly.pdbx_seq_one_letter_code
_entity_poly.pdbx_strand_id
1 'polypeptide(L)'
;MNIKRKRILSFIIALSMILSSFNFNLFNSKTVHAKEITNVEATVSINDAIEAVIECMNKDYYGKKGGSLEGEAYAAMFRAGANIEKKGWSVKKDTSTYGLAAFGSKVTQALALMDLDEDPTTYKNINLISDIAEEVKKVSLPKDIGINEVKALILLDRYNEKFSDKKVDYNTENAIKNLIGVQKEDGSINGVPQYTAAALVALNKHTDIDGVNDCKSKALDYLHKSQRDDGGILTSRSFNTKINAESVNYLVLAGEDLTSKQWTKNGKTSIDALFNLWNGKSFLNSTGTIDYYSIPKVLDALVSLKKAGYGDYQIKGIKFDNVKKEEPEKTCKVNVAIVLPENGKYVSYFKPQEVTISSKEHNKGLTALGALQASTKMYQMSKNMVISIFGYENKGSNGWMYTVNGVAPDIMAGDYEVKAGDKIIWYYSMNGMEGKAPTWEELTGEKKNEDEEKKIIKVNLAIEGYKGLILDAKDIKAKEGETVAEIFERVLNEKKIEYINKGGYISMIGGQEEKDRGTYSGWKYSVNGKFPNIGVAGYNPKKGDNIRFIFVKGFMDEVPYIDINNIKLDATSLNLKVGETTKLNVTITPENATDKKVIWTSDDETIVSVDEKGNIKALKEGKAIVKASTEKIGKLEAKEAECEIIVKAKNKPVIQKGGSNINTIIDGVIDYYNNEHFVTNQSQLIGYEYSAMYRAGADLSKKQWHLNEKFEPSFDKELKYIGNMADQSLILIDLGKDANNYDGRHFINEIVEKIDRSNNYFGQREIRGVIALDKYNEKFSDKKVNYNEKHAIEKILDAQCEDGGFKERKTSTIINTAYALMALSKHKDIEGVNGAISKALTYLHDVQKDDGGFYDKSFITGNHVEALRGLIAVGENPTSKQWTKSSDKNPVYALFTLWKDNNSFDAQKGESINNRGWVEATWKALYALVDLKEAGYGEYLVNGVKVKGLNDGEDDKEEKICKVNVAIVLPENGKYVSYFKPQEVTISDKKHDKGFTALGALQASTTLYKILGKMVTSIYGYENKGLNGWMYSVNGVIPNIMAEDYKVKDGDKIIWYYSIGGMDGKKPTWEELTDGKQKDDEEKPKEEPKPEKNGIEIENLTTDKEFKLGCDAKVTIKATNKTEENKDAALIVGLFNKDGKLVNYGAAEQNIKVNENVNLTVGLPLPKEGEYTVKAFVWDSLDGMKPISKVIEIPVK
;
A
#
# COMPACT_ATOMS: atom_id res chain seq x y z
N MET A 1 -41.29 29.50 -26.56
CA MET A 1 -40.74 28.57 -25.55
C MET A 1 -41.18 27.09 -25.70
N ASN A 2 -42.04 26.70 -26.66
CA ASN A 2 -42.50 25.31 -26.82
C ASN A 2 -41.97 24.53 -28.05
N ILE A 3 -41.12 25.15 -28.90
CA ILE A 3 -40.58 24.51 -30.12
C ILE A 3 -39.19 23.90 -29.89
N LYS A 4 -38.36 24.48 -29.00
CA LYS A 4 -37.01 23.96 -28.68
C LYS A 4 -37.05 22.63 -27.91
N ARG A 5 -38.04 22.38 -27.05
CA ARG A 5 -38.18 21.10 -26.31
C ARG A 5 -38.57 19.92 -27.20
N LYS A 6 -39.40 20.13 -28.24
CA LYS A 6 -39.77 19.08 -29.20
C LYS A 6 -38.62 18.71 -30.14
N ARG A 7 -37.81 19.69 -30.59
CA ARG A 7 -36.61 19.41 -31.41
C ARG A 7 -35.52 18.67 -30.63
N ILE A 8 -35.33 18.97 -29.35
CA ILE A 8 -34.36 18.24 -28.50
C ILE A 8 -34.84 16.81 -28.24
N LEU A 9 -36.15 16.59 -28.01
CA LEU A 9 -36.69 15.25 -27.81
C LEU A 9 -36.66 14.39 -29.10
N SER A 10 -36.96 14.98 -30.26
CA SER A 10 -36.84 14.30 -31.56
C SER A 10 -35.39 14.01 -31.95
N PHE A 11 -34.44 14.88 -31.56
CA PHE A 11 -33.01 14.64 -31.77
C PHE A 11 -32.48 13.54 -30.84
N ILE A 12 -32.94 13.48 -29.59
CA ILE A 12 -32.60 12.41 -28.64
C ILE A 12 -33.16 11.06 -29.09
N ILE A 13 -34.39 11.02 -29.63
CA ILE A 13 -35.02 9.79 -30.15
C ILE A 13 -34.34 9.32 -31.45
N ALA A 14 -33.96 10.25 -32.35
CA ALA A 14 -33.20 9.92 -33.56
C ALA A 14 -31.78 9.45 -33.22
N LEU A 15 -31.14 10.05 -32.22
CA LEU A 15 -29.81 9.65 -31.75
C LEU A 15 -29.83 8.29 -31.05
N SER A 16 -30.89 7.97 -30.29
CA SER A 16 -31.04 6.64 -29.68
C SER A 16 -31.40 5.55 -30.69
N MET A 17 -32.11 5.87 -31.78
CA MET A 17 -32.32 4.92 -32.91
C MET A 17 -31.04 4.71 -33.73
N ILE A 18 -30.22 5.74 -33.96
CA ILE A 18 -28.93 5.63 -34.65
C ILE A 18 -27.88 4.91 -33.78
N LEU A 19 -27.92 5.09 -32.46
CA LEU A 19 -27.05 4.34 -31.53
C LEU A 19 -27.46 2.88 -31.37
N SER A 20 -28.70 2.51 -31.71
CA SER A 20 -29.16 1.12 -31.68
C SER A 20 -28.73 0.29 -32.89
N SER A 21 -28.23 0.93 -33.96
CA SER A 21 -27.73 0.27 -35.18
C SER A 21 -26.20 0.15 -35.24
N PHE A 22 -25.48 0.71 -34.26
CA PHE A 22 -24.04 0.50 -34.08
C PHE A 22 -23.81 -0.22 -32.74
N ASN A 23 -23.32 -1.46 -32.78
CA ASN A 23 -22.91 -2.23 -31.61
C ASN A 23 -21.72 -1.55 -30.87
N PHE A 24 -22.00 -0.49 -30.10
CA PHE A 24 -21.09 0.07 -29.12
C PHE A 24 -21.65 -0.21 -27.72
N ASN A 25 -21.08 -1.21 -27.05
CA ASN A 25 -21.31 -1.51 -25.65
C ASN A 25 -20.82 -0.34 -24.78
N LEU A 26 -21.76 0.50 -24.33
CA LEU A 26 -21.54 1.71 -23.54
C LEU A 26 -21.97 1.50 -22.08
N PHE A 27 -21.53 0.41 -21.44
CA PHE A 27 -21.50 0.25 -19.99
C PHE A 27 -20.44 -0.80 -19.65
N ASN A 28 -19.30 -0.38 -19.13
CA ASN A 28 -18.31 -1.31 -18.57
C ASN A 28 -17.92 -0.83 -17.17
N SER A 29 -18.88 -0.84 -16.24
CA SER A 29 -18.51 -1.12 -14.87
C SER A 29 -17.88 -2.51 -14.87
N LYS A 30 -16.57 -2.63 -14.64
CA LYS A 30 -15.98 -3.92 -14.22
C LYS A 30 -16.44 -4.25 -12.79
N THR A 31 -17.75 -4.27 -12.55
CA THR A 31 -18.29 -5.22 -11.60
C THR A 31 -18.20 -6.57 -12.29
N VAL A 32 -17.52 -7.52 -11.64
CA VAL A 32 -17.50 -8.90 -12.12
C VAL A 32 -18.89 -9.48 -11.86
N HIS A 33 -19.85 -9.12 -12.70
CA HIS A 33 -21.12 -9.79 -12.72
C HIS A 33 -20.94 -11.15 -13.40
N ALA A 34 -21.62 -12.18 -12.90
CA ALA A 34 -21.78 -13.43 -13.64
C ALA A 34 -22.16 -13.09 -15.09
N LYS A 35 -21.45 -13.69 -16.07
CA LYS A 35 -21.73 -13.47 -17.49
C LYS A 35 -23.23 -13.70 -17.72
N GLU A 36 -23.97 -12.64 -18.02
CA GLU A 36 -25.39 -12.75 -18.36
C GLU A 36 -25.46 -13.46 -19.73
N ILE A 37 -25.89 -14.71 -19.72
CA ILE A 37 -25.99 -15.52 -20.93
C ILE A 37 -27.31 -15.17 -21.60
N THR A 38 -27.24 -14.40 -22.69
CA THR A 38 -28.36 -14.27 -23.62
C THR A 38 -28.47 -15.56 -24.43
N ASN A 39 -29.58 -16.30 -24.24
CA ASN A 39 -29.94 -17.60 -24.83
C ASN A 39 -29.27 -18.86 -24.25
N VAL A 40 -29.76 -19.41 -23.11
CA VAL A 40 -29.70 -20.87 -22.85
C VAL A 40 -30.85 -21.34 -21.95
N GLU A 41 -31.47 -22.46 -22.34
CA GLU A 41 -32.54 -23.26 -21.70
C GLU A 41 -32.11 -24.10 -20.48
N ALA A 42 -31.09 -23.69 -19.71
CA ALA A 42 -30.65 -24.47 -18.55
C ALA A 42 -30.76 -23.63 -17.28
N THR A 43 -31.94 -23.66 -16.66
CA THR A 43 -32.12 -23.18 -15.29
C THR A 43 -31.51 -24.18 -14.31
N VAL A 44 -30.79 -23.67 -13.33
CA VAL A 44 -30.11 -24.47 -12.30
C VAL A 44 -30.86 -24.28 -10.98
N SER A 45 -31.21 -25.37 -10.31
CA SER A 45 -31.98 -25.30 -9.06
C SER A 45 -31.11 -24.89 -7.86
N ILE A 46 -31.72 -24.51 -6.73
CA ILE A 46 -30.98 -24.34 -5.48
C ILE A 46 -30.28 -25.63 -5.05
N ASN A 47 -30.89 -26.80 -5.28
CA ASN A 47 -30.26 -28.10 -5.02
C ASN A 47 -28.95 -28.25 -5.82
N ASP A 48 -28.99 -27.96 -7.12
CA ASP A 48 -27.80 -28.00 -7.98
C ASP A 48 -26.76 -26.95 -7.54
N ALA A 49 -27.20 -25.77 -7.09
CA ALA A 49 -26.30 -24.72 -6.59
C ALA A 49 -25.62 -25.10 -5.27
N ILE A 50 -26.29 -25.84 -4.39
CA ILE A 50 -25.67 -26.41 -3.18
C ILE A 50 -24.55 -27.38 -3.57
N GLU A 51 -24.80 -28.28 -4.53
CA GLU A 51 -23.77 -29.20 -5.04
C GLU A 51 -22.58 -28.44 -5.64
N ALA A 52 -22.86 -27.41 -6.44
CA ALA A 52 -21.83 -26.53 -6.99
C ALA A 52 -20.98 -25.87 -5.90
N VAL A 53 -21.61 -25.30 -4.86
CA VAL A 53 -20.88 -24.63 -3.80
C VAL A 53 -20.08 -25.62 -2.94
N ILE A 54 -20.60 -26.84 -2.69
CA ILE A 54 -19.85 -27.93 -2.06
C ILE A 54 -18.61 -28.30 -2.90
N GLU A 55 -18.74 -28.40 -4.22
CA GLU A 55 -17.60 -28.69 -5.09
C GLU A 55 -16.59 -27.54 -5.10
N CYS A 56 -17.04 -26.28 -5.10
CA CYS A 56 -16.20 -25.10 -4.93
C CYS A 56 -15.42 -25.16 -3.61
N MET A 57 -16.08 -25.52 -2.50
CA MET A 57 -15.41 -25.71 -1.21
C MET A 57 -14.36 -26.84 -1.26
N ASN A 58 -14.70 -27.98 -1.86
CA ASN A 58 -13.82 -29.13 -1.98
C ASN A 58 -12.62 -28.94 -2.92
N LYS A 59 -12.62 -27.88 -3.73
CA LYS A 59 -11.54 -27.59 -4.69
C LYS A 59 -10.78 -26.33 -4.29
N ASP A 60 -11.44 -25.18 -4.36
CA ASP A 60 -10.80 -23.87 -4.21
C ASP A 60 -10.55 -23.56 -2.73
N TYR A 61 -11.54 -23.79 -1.87
CA TYR A 61 -11.42 -23.54 -0.42
C TYR A 61 -10.46 -24.55 0.23
N TYR A 62 -10.48 -25.83 -0.19
CA TYR A 62 -9.58 -26.88 0.30
C TYR A 62 -8.11 -26.53 0.10
N GLY A 63 -7.72 -26.18 -1.13
CA GLY A 63 -6.34 -25.78 -1.43
C GLY A 63 -5.91 -24.56 -0.61
N LYS A 64 -6.80 -23.56 -0.45
CA LYS A 64 -6.49 -22.34 0.31
C LYS A 64 -6.32 -22.56 1.81
N LYS A 65 -7.08 -23.48 2.40
CA LYS A 65 -7.05 -23.78 3.84
C LYS A 65 -6.13 -24.93 4.21
N GLY A 66 -5.32 -25.42 3.26
CA GLY A 66 -4.39 -26.52 3.50
C GLY A 66 -5.09 -27.80 3.94
N GLY A 67 -6.30 -28.06 3.45
CA GLY A 67 -7.13 -29.19 3.85
C GLY A 67 -7.77 -29.09 5.25
N SER A 68 -7.73 -27.93 5.92
CA SER A 68 -8.43 -27.70 7.18
C SER A 68 -9.83 -27.11 6.97
N LEU A 69 -10.85 -27.69 7.62
CA LEU A 69 -12.23 -27.22 7.62
C LEU A 69 -12.64 -26.84 9.06
N GLU A 70 -12.80 -25.55 9.31
CA GLU A 70 -12.92 -25.02 10.69
C GLU A 70 -14.25 -24.27 10.91
N GLY A 71 -14.82 -24.40 12.11
CA GLY A 71 -15.91 -23.56 12.63
C GLY A 71 -17.16 -23.51 11.74
N GLU A 72 -17.59 -22.28 11.38
CA GLU A 72 -18.79 -22.04 10.58
C GLU A 72 -18.74 -22.70 9.19
N ALA A 73 -17.55 -22.88 8.62
CA ALA A 73 -17.39 -23.57 7.33
C ALA A 73 -17.65 -25.08 7.45
N TYR A 74 -17.27 -25.67 8.58
CA TYR A 74 -17.59 -27.06 8.88
C TYR A 74 -19.10 -27.22 9.09
N ALA A 75 -19.71 -26.34 9.89
CA ALA A 75 -21.15 -26.34 10.14
C ALA A 75 -21.97 -26.20 8.84
N ALA A 76 -21.58 -25.28 7.95
CA ALA A 76 -22.26 -25.10 6.66
C ALA A 76 -22.16 -26.36 5.76
N MET A 77 -20.99 -26.98 5.66
CA MET A 77 -20.79 -28.22 4.89
C MET A 77 -21.57 -29.40 5.49
N PHE A 78 -21.59 -29.51 6.82
CA PHE A 78 -22.38 -30.52 7.53
C PHE A 78 -23.87 -30.35 7.26
N ARG A 79 -24.40 -29.14 7.43
CA ARG A 79 -25.81 -28.82 7.17
C ARG A 79 -26.22 -28.99 5.71
N ALA A 80 -25.26 -28.85 4.78
CA ALA A 80 -25.48 -29.09 3.35
C ALA A 80 -25.51 -30.58 2.97
N GLY A 81 -25.22 -31.50 3.90
CA GLY A 81 -25.13 -32.93 3.63
C GLY A 81 -23.88 -33.33 2.84
N ALA A 82 -22.82 -32.51 2.88
CA ALA A 82 -21.58 -32.81 2.16
C ALA A 82 -20.87 -34.03 2.76
N ASN A 83 -20.35 -34.91 1.90
CA ASN A 83 -19.48 -36.00 2.33
C ASN A 83 -18.05 -35.46 2.59
N ILE A 84 -17.81 -35.04 3.83
CA ILE A 84 -16.57 -34.40 4.27
C ILE A 84 -15.39 -35.39 4.29
N GLU A 85 -15.64 -36.67 4.57
CA GLU A 85 -14.62 -37.72 4.59
C GLU A 85 -14.03 -37.99 3.20
N LYS A 86 -14.86 -37.92 2.15
CA LYS A 86 -14.47 -38.20 0.75
C LYS A 86 -13.28 -37.35 0.25
N LYS A 87 -13.04 -36.17 0.84
CA LYS A 87 -11.93 -35.27 0.46
C LYS A 87 -10.79 -35.23 1.48
N GLY A 88 -10.88 -35.99 2.58
CA GLY A 88 -9.84 -36.02 3.60
C GLY A 88 -9.66 -34.68 4.31
N TRP A 89 -10.74 -33.96 4.61
CA TRP A 89 -10.69 -32.73 5.40
C TRP A 89 -10.22 -33.02 6.83
N SER A 90 -9.31 -32.19 7.34
CA SER A 90 -9.04 -32.10 8.78
C SER A 90 -10.06 -31.14 9.40
N VAL A 91 -10.94 -31.64 10.27
CA VAL A 91 -12.04 -30.84 10.83
C VAL A 91 -11.67 -30.25 12.19
N LYS A 92 -11.98 -28.96 12.40
CA LYS A 92 -11.97 -28.33 13.73
C LYS A 92 -13.30 -27.64 14.00
N LYS A 93 -13.88 -27.87 15.18
CA LYS A 93 -15.15 -27.23 15.56
C LYS A 93 -15.00 -25.76 16.00
N ASP A 94 -13.76 -25.32 16.21
CA ASP A 94 -13.42 -24.01 16.73
C ASP A 94 -13.65 -22.91 15.67
N THR A 95 -14.29 -21.82 16.07
CA THR A 95 -14.61 -20.67 15.20
C THR A 95 -13.64 -19.49 15.35
N SER A 96 -12.76 -19.49 16.36
CA SER A 96 -11.81 -18.39 16.59
C SER A 96 -10.39 -18.89 16.88
N THR A 97 -9.40 -18.14 16.37
CA THR A 97 -7.96 -18.39 16.58
C THR A 97 -7.47 -17.89 17.95
N TYR A 98 -8.16 -16.91 18.54
CA TYR A 98 -7.76 -16.24 19.79
C TYR A 98 -8.58 -16.70 21.03
N GLY A 99 -9.49 -17.68 20.87
CA GLY A 99 -10.28 -18.25 21.97
C GLY A 99 -11.62 -17.55 22.26
N LEU A 100 -12.32 -18.02 23.30
CA LEU A 100 -13.71 -17.64 23.64
C LEU A 100 -13.83 -16.42 24.58
N ALA A 101 -12.88 -15.49 24.54
CA ALA A 101 -12.87 -14.35 25.46
C ALA A 101 -13.95 -13.29 25.13
N ALA A 102 -14.17 -13.02 23.84
CA ALA A 102 -15.13 -12.01 23.40
C ALA A 102 -16.57 -12.57 23.29
N PHE A 103 -17.56 -11.76 23.69
CA PHE A 103 -18.99 -12.11 23.62
C PHE A 103 -19.41 -12.60 22.22
N GLY A 104 -19.08 -11.85 21.17
CA GLY A 104 -19.40 -12.25 19.79
C GLY A 104 -18.77 -13.59 19.38
N SER A 105 -17.56 -13.90 19.86
CA SER A 105 -16.91 -15.19 19.59
C SER A 105 -17.64 -16.35 20.28
N LYS A 106 -18.15 -16.15 21.50
CA LYS A 106 -19.01 -17.14 22.19
C LYS A 106 -20.29 -17.39 21.41
N VAL A 107 -20.97 -16.32 20.96
CA VAL A 107 -22.21 -16.39 20.18
C VAL A 107 -21.99 -17.15 18.86
N THR A 108 -20.95 -16.81 18.10
CA THR A 108 -20.62 -17.51 16.85
C THR A 108 -20.27 -18.99 17.09
N GLN A 109 -19.50 -19.29 18.14
CA GLN A 109 -19.17 -20.68 18.48
C GLN A 109 -20.42 -21.49 18.84
N ALA A 110 -21.32 -20.94 19.66
CA ALA A 110 -22.53 -21.61 20.09
C ALA A 110 -23.51 -21.84 18.93
N LEU A 111 -23.64 -20.87 18.01
CA LEU A 111 -24.41 -21.05 16.77
C LEU A 111 -23.85 -22.18 15.90
N ALA A 112 -22.52 -22.25 15.72
CA ALA A 112 -21.88 -23.31 14.95
C ALA A 112 -22.10 -24.69 15.58
N LEU A 113 -22.04 -24.81 16.91
CA LEU A 113 -22.33 -26.06 17.62
C LEU A 113 -23.79 -26.49 17.47
N MET A 114 -24.73 -25.54 17.61
CA MET A 114 -26.16 -25.80 17.37
C MET A 114 -26.43 -26.28 15.94
N ASP A 115 -25.68 -25.79 14.96
CA ASP A 115 -25.75 -26.20 13.55
C ASP A 115 -25.11 -27.56 13.27
N LEU A 116 -24.17 -27.99 14.11
CA LEU A 116 -23.60 -29.34 14.13
C LEU A 116 -24.43 -30.33 14.97
N ASP A 117 -25.61 -29.89 15.46
CA ASP A 117 -26.47 -30.63 16.39
C ASP A 117 -25.81 -31.00 17.72
N GLU A 118 -24.83 -30.21 18.16
CA GLU A 118 -24.13 -30.39 19.44
C GLU A 118 -24.67 -29.45 20.54
N ASP A 119 -24.59 -29.88 21.80
CA ASP A 119 -25.02 -29.10 22.97
C ASP A 119 -23.94 -28.07 23.37
N PRO A 120 -24.18 -26.74 23.19
CA PRO A 120 -23.17 -25.73 23.48
C PRO A 120 -22.89 -25.52 24.97
N THR A 121 -23.64 -26.17 25.87
CA THR A 121 -23.45 -26.03 27.33
C THR A 121 -22.25 -26.80 27.88
N THR A 122 -21.66 -27.71 27.08
CA THR A 122 -20.56 -28.59 27.52
C THR A 122 -19.25 -28.35 26.76
N TYR A 123 -19.22 -27.36 25.87
CA TYR A 123 -18.10 -27.15 24.97
C TYR A 123 -16.85 -26.67 25.73
N LYS A 124 -15.79 -27.48 25.71
CA LYS A 124 -14.52 -27.25 26.43
C LYS A 124 -14.71 -26.91 27.92
N ASN A 125 -15.67 -27.57 28.57
CA ASN A 125 -16.05 -27.34 29.97
C ASN A 125 -16.57 -25.91 30.25
N ILE A 126 -17.07 -25.20 29.23
CA ILE A 126 -17.69 -23.87 29.36
C ILE A 126 -19.15 -23.98 28.95
N ASN A 127 -20.04 -23.43 29.76
CA ASN A 127 -21.45 -23.30 29.40
C ASN A 127 -21.68 -22.01 28.59
N LEU A 128 -21.52 -22.11 27.27
CA LEU A 128 -21.65 -20.95 26.38
C LEU A 128 -23.05 -20.31 26.45
N ILE A 129 -24.10 -21.12 26.61
CA ILE A 129 -25.48 -20.61 26.66
C ILE A 129 -25.71 -19.78 27.93
N SER A 130 -25.26 -20.26 29.09
CA SER A 130 -25.38 -19.53 30.35
C SER A 130 -24.59 -18.22 30.31
N ASP A 131 -23.36 -18.26 29.80
CA ASP A 131 -22.52 -17.06 29.64
C ASP A 131 -23.19 -16.01 28.75
N ILE A 132 -23.75 -16.45 27.61
CA ILE A 132 -24.39 -15.56 26.65
C ILE A 132 -25.69 -14.97 27.22
N ALA A 133 -26.50 -15.78 27.89
CA ALA A 133 -27.73 -15.31 28.55
C ALA A 133 -27.43 -14.26 29.63
N GLU A 134 -26.36 -14.44 30.39
CA GLU A 134 -25.95 -13.49 31.42
C GLU A 134 -25.43 -12.17 30.84
N GLU A 135 -24.70 -12.22 29.71
CA GLU A 135 -24.29 -11.00 28.99
C GLU A 135 -25.50 -10.26 28.38
N VAL A 136 -26.47 -10.98 27.81
CA VAL A 136 -27.72 -10.38 27.30
C VAL A 136 -28.50 -9.68 28.43
N LYS A 137 -28.56 -10.27 29.63
CA LYS A 137 -29.19 -9.66 30.81
C LYS A 137 -28.52 -8.34 31.25
N LYS A 138 -27.21 -8.20 31.04
CA LYS A 138 -26.46 -6.98 31.40
C LYS A 138 -26.74 -5.81 30.46
N VAL A 139 -27.30 -6.07 29.27
CA VAL A 139 -27.65 -5.01 28.32
C VAL A 139 -28.82 -4.20 28.88
N SER A 140 -28.50 -3.00 29.37
CA SER A 140 -29.45 -2.11 30.06
C SER A 140 -29.92 -0.95 29.19
N LEU A 141 -29.22 -0.64 28.10
CA LEU A 141 -29.56 0.47 27.21
C LEU A 141 -29.73 -0.02 25.76
N PRO A 142 -30.73 0.48 25.01
CA PRO A 142 -30.90 0.13 23.60
C PRO A 142 -29.63 0.30 22.78
N LYS A 143 -28.90 1.41 22.95
CA LYS A 143 -27.68 1.74 22.18
C LYS A 143 -26.59 0.64 22.19
N ASP A 144 -26.63 -0.27 23.15
CA ASP A 144 -25.65 -1.35 23.31
C ASP A 144 -26.04 -2.61 22.52
N ILE A 145 -27.23 -2.63 21.88
CA ILE A 145 -27.67 -3.71 20.98
C ILE A 145 -27.02 -3.56 19.61
N GLY A 146 -26.05 -4.42 19.31
CA GLY A 146 -25.45 -4.64 17.99
C GLY A 146 -25.84 -6.00 17.39
N ILE A 147 -25.14 -6.39 16.32
CA ILE A 147 -25.44 -7.66 15.63
C ILE A 147 -25.14 -8.90 16.48
N ASN A 148 -24.18 -8.83 17.40
CA ASN A 148 -23.83 -9.98 18.24
C ASN A 148 -24.94 -10.23 19.26
N GLU A 149 -25.53 -9.16 19.80
CA GLU A 149 -26.66 -9.20 20.71
C GLU A 149 -27.90 -9.73 19.99
N VAL A 150 -28.20 -9.25 18.77
CA VAL A 150 -29.28 -9.80 17.95
C VAL A 150 -29.08 -11.29 17.66
N LYS A 151 -27.87 -11.70 17.28
CA LYS A 151 -27.52 -13.12 17.07
C LYS A 151 -27.64 -13.94 18.36
N ALA A 152 -27.31 -13.37 19.51
CA ALA A 152 -27.45 -14.00 20.81
C ALA A 152 -28.93 -14.26 21.13
N LEU A 153 -29.82 -13.31 20.85
CA LEU A 153 -31.27 -13.50 21.02
C LEU A 153 -31.78 -14.67 20.16
N ILE A 154 -31.43 -14.68 18.87
CA ILE A 154 -31.79 -15.79 17.95
C ILE A 154 -31.26 -17.13 18.46
N LEU A 155 -30.01 -17.17 18.94
CA LEU A 155 -29.38 -18.37 19.50
C LEU A 155 -30.12 -18.86 20.75
N LEU A 156 -30.42 -17.98 21.69
CA LEU A 156 -31.08 -18.32 22.95
C LEU A 156 -32.50 -18.81 22.71
N ASP A 157 -33.25 -18.18 21.79
CA ASP A 157 -34.58 -18.66 21.38
C ASP A 157 -34.51 -20.05 20.75
N ARG A 158 -33.58 -20.27 19.82
CA ARG A 158 -33.38 -21.58 19.19
C ARG A 158 -32.95 -22.64 20.19
N TYR A 159 -32.10 -22.30 21.16
CA TYR A 159 -31.70 -23.21 22.22
C TYR A 159 -32.88 -23.59 23.11
N ASN A 160 -33.64 -22.60 23.57
CA ASN A 160 -34.82 -22.79 24.41
C ASN A 160 -35.93 -23.60 23.72
N GLU A 161 -36.07 -23.47 22.40
CA GLU A 161 -36.99 -24.27 21.59
C GLU A 161 -36.51 -25.72 21.45
N LYS A 162 -35.20 -25.93 21.20
CA LYS A 162 -34.62 -27.28 21.03
C LYS A 162 -34.50 -28.05 22.35
N PHE A 163 -34.27 -27.36 23.46
CA PHE A 163 -34.02 -27.94 24.78
C PHE A 163 -34.97 -27.35 25.83
N SER A 164 -36.27 -27.64 25.68
CA SER A 164 -37.34 -27.15 26.58
C SER A 164 -37.04 -27.39 28.06
N ASP A 165 -36.43 -28.52 28.38
CA ASP A 165 -36.18 -28.97 29.75
C ASP A 165 -34.96 -28.28 30.39
N LYS A 166 -34.15 -27.60 29.59
CA LYS A 166 -32.94 -26.85 29.99
C LYS A 166 -33.06 -25.36 29.63
N LYS A 167 -34.28 -24.84 29.51
CA LYS A 167 -34.53 -23.46 29.10
C LYS A 167 -33.73 -22.47 29.97
N VAL A 168 -33.06 -21.53 29.32
CA VAL A 168 -32.33 -20.45 30.00
C VAL A 168 -33.14 -19.17 29.95
N ASP A 169 -33.29 -18.53 31.12
CA ASP A 169 -33.87 -17.20 31.24
C ASP A 169 -32.81 -16.13 30.97
N TYR A 170 -33.12 -15.21 30.07
CA TYR A 170 -32.28 -14.07 29.70
C TYR A 170 -33.03 -12.73 29.79
N ASN A 171 -34.18 -12.69 30.48
CA ASN A 171 -35.09 -11.54 30.53
C ASN A 171 -35.55 -11.12 29.13
N THR A 172 -36.28 -12.02 28.47
CA THR A 172 -36.76 -11.89 27.08
C THR A 172 -37.50 -10.57 26.84
N GLU A 173 -38.41 -10.18 27.73
CA GLU A 173 -39.20 -8.96 27.53
C GLU A 173 -38.32 -7.70 27.48
N ASN A 174 -37.38 -7.56 28.42
CA ASN A 174 -36.47 -6.43 28.44
C ASN A 174 -35.51 -6.42 27.24
N ALA A 175 -34.98 -7.60 26.88
CA ALA A 175 -34.06 -7.73 25.76
C ALA A 175 -34.74 -7.37 24.41
N ILE A 176 -35.99 -7.80 24.21
CA ILE A 176 -36.78 -7.46 23.03
C ILE A 176 -37.18 -5.98 23.02
N LYS A 177 -37.55 -5.38 24.16
CA LYS A 177 -37.79 -3.94 24.26
C LYS A 177 -36.55 -3.10 23.93
N ASN A 178 -35.36 -3.53 24.37
CA ASN A 178 -34.09 -2.89 24.00
C ASN A 178 -33.80 -3.02 22.49
N LEU A 179 -34.12 -4.16 21.87
CA LEU A 179 -34.03 -4.33 20.42
C LEU A 179 -35.01 -3.41 19.67
N ILE A 180 -36.23 -3.22 20.17
CA ILE A 180 -37.17 -2.23 19.59
C ILE A 180 -36.61 -0.82 19.72
N GLY A 181 -35.99 -0.50 20.86
CA GLY A 181 -35.43 0.83 21.15
C GLY A 181 -34.28 1.28 20.25
N VAL A 182 -33.64 0.37 19.49
CA VAL A 182 -32.61 0.73 18.48
C VAL A 182 -33.16 0.96 17.08
N GLN A 183 -34.47 0.77 16.89
CA GLN A 183 -35.10 1.07 15.62
C GLN A 183 -35.07 2.58 15.35
N LYS A 184 -34.52 2.95 14.19
CA LYS A 184 -34.49 4.32 13.71
C LYS A 184 -35.82 4.71 13.07
N GLU A 185 -36.01 6.01 12.85
CA GLU A 185 -37.22 6.54 12.21
C GLU A 185 -37.46 5.96 10.80
N ASP A 186 -36.40 5.60 10.08
CA ASP A 186 -36.49 4.96 8.76
C ASP A 186 -36.88 3.46 8.82
N GLY A 187 -37.12 2.93 10.02
CA GLY A 187 -37.48 1.53 10.29
C GLY A 187 -36.29 0.59 10.43
N SER A 188 -35.07 1.05 10.18
CA SER A 188 -33.87 0.23 10.28
C SER A 188 -33.46 -0.05 11.72
N ILE A 189 -32.84 -1.21 11.93
CA ILE A 189 -32.10 -1.49 13.17
C ILE A 189 -30.67 -0.98 12.97
N ASN A 190 -30.30 0.07 13.72
CA ASN A 190 -29.01 0.75 13.61
C ASN A 190 -28.62 1.30 12.22
N GLY A 191 -29.53 1.38 11.25
CA GLY A 191 -29.20 1.84 9.88
C GLY A 191 -28.60 0.77 8.98
N VAL A 192 -28.73 -0.52 9.32
CA VAL A 192 -28.07 -1.61 8.60
C VAL A 192 -29.08 -2.69 8.18
N PRO A 193 -29.34 -2.92 6.87
CA PRO A 193 -30.27 -3.94 6.37
C PRO A 193 -30.01 -5.33 6.92
N GLN A 194 -28.73 -5.72 7.04
CA GLN A 194 -28.38 -7.01 7.63
C GLN A 194 -28.86 -7.14 9.09
N TYR A 195 -28.73 -6.08 9.89
CA TYR A 195 -29.12 -6.10 11.30
C TYR A 195 -30.65 -6.11 11.39
N THR A 196 -31.30 -5.33 10.54
CA THR A 196 -32.75 -5.30 10.41
C THR A 196 -33.31 -6.68 10.05
N ALA A 197 -32.71 -7.38 9.09
CA ALA A 197 -33.12 -8.73 8.71
C ALA A 197 -32.92 -9.74 9.85
N ALA A 198 -31.78 -9.70 10.56
CA ALA A 198 -31.54 -10.55 11.72
C ALA A 198 -32.54 -10.27 12.85
N ALA A 199 -32.86 -9.00 13.10
CA ALA A 199 -33.81 -8.61 14.12
C ALA A 199 -35.22 -9.15 13.84
N LEU A 200 -35.65 -9.23 12.56
CA LEU A 200 -36.93 -9.85 12.21
C LEU A 200 -37.04 -11.30 12.71
N VAL A 201 -35.95 -12.08 12.63
CA VAL A 201 -35.91 -13.46 13.13
C VAL A 201 -36.19 -13.50 14.63
N ALA A 202 -35.50 -12.66 15.41
CA ALA A 202 -35.70 -12.57 16.86
C ALA A 202 -37.13 -12.08 17.18
N LEU A 203 -37.57 -10.98 16.56
CA LEU A 203 -38.87 -10.37 16.81
C LEU A 203 -40.04 -11.30 16.46
N ASN A 204 -39.91 -12.15 15.44
CA ASN A 204 -40.98 -13.06 15.01
C ASN A 204 -41.38 -14.09 16.06
N LYS A 205 -40.50 -14.39 17.02
CA LYS A 205 -40.78 -15.34 18.11
C LYS A 205 -41.52 -14.72 19.28
N HIS A 206 -41.61 -13.39 19.35
CA HIS A 206 -42.12 -12.65 20.52
C HIS A 206 -43.20 -11.61 20.14
N THR A 207 -44.12 -11.97 19.23
CA THR A 207 -45.19 -11.07 18.76
C THR A 207 -46.21 -10.68 19.82
N ASP A 208 -46.16 -11.33 20.98
CA ASP A 208 -46.92 -11.06 22.19
C ASP A 208 -46.41 -9.84 22.98
N ILE A 209 -45.19 -9.37 22.72
CA ILE A 209 -44.62 -8.17 23.36
C ILE A 209 -45.08 -6.90 22.64
N ASP A 210 -45.57 -5.92 23.41
CA ASP A 210 -46.01 -4.62 22.91
C ASP A 210 -44.92 -3.92 22.08
N GLY A 211 -45.30 -3.41 20.90
CA GLY A 211 -44.41 -2.71 19.96
C GLY A 211 -43.67 -3.61 18.97
N VAL A 212 -43.63 -4.94 19.17
CA VAL A 212 -42.94 -5.87 18.26
C VAL A 212 -43.53 -5.84 16.85
N ASN A 213 -44.86 -5.88 16.72
CA ASN A 213 -45.52 -5.93 15.41
C ASN A 213 -45.32 -4.63 14.60
N ASP A 214 -45.31 -3.47 15.28
CA ASP A 214 -45.00 -2.18 14.65
C ASP A 214 -43.53 -2.12 14.20
N CYS A 215 -42.61 -2.56 15.07
CA CYS A 215 -41.18 -2.66 14.77
C CYS A 215 -40.93 -3.55 13.54
N LYS A 216 -41.54 -4.74 13.49
CA LYS A 216 -41.46 -5.65 12.33
C LYS A 216 -41.94 -5.01 11.03
N SER A 217 -43.10 -4.34 11.07
CA SER A 217 -43.67 -3.68 9.89
C SER A 217 -42.72 -2.61 9.31
N LYS A 218 -42.19 -1.75 10.18
CA LYS A 218 -41.20 -0.72 9.79
C LYS A 218 -39.89 -1.31 9.29
N ALA A 219 -39.42 -2.39 9.92
CA ALA A 219 -38.23 -3.11 9.51
C ALA A 219 -38.38 -3.71 8.09
N LEU A 220 -39.53 -4.31 7.78
CA LEU A 220 -39.83 -4.83 6.44
C LEU A 220 -39.88 -3.71 5.38
N ASP A 221 -40.57 -2.60 5.68
CA ASP A 221 -40.64 -1.44 4.77
C ASP A 221 -39.24 -0.87 4.45
N TYR A 222 -38.37 -0.75 5.47
CA TYR A 222 -36.98 -0.36 5.29
C TYR A 222 -36.22 -1.33 4.37
N LEU A 223 -36.39 -2.64 4.56
CA LEU A 223 -35.69 -3.66 3.78
C LEU A 223 -36.16 -3.70 2.32
N HIS A 224 -37.47 -3.58 2.06
CA HIS A 224 -38.02 -3.47 0.71
C HIS A 224 -37.46 -2.23 -0.01
N LYS A 225 -37.39 -1.08 0.69
CA LYS A 225 -36.76 0.15 0.15
C LYS A 225 -35.25 -0.02 -0.09
N SER A 226 -34.59 -0.82 0.73
CA SER A 226 -33.15 -1.10 0.65
C SER A 226 -32.79 -2.11 -0.45
N GLN A 227 -33.77 -2.78 -1.07
CA GLN A 227 -33.52 -3.71 -2.16
C GLN A 227 -33.03 -2.97 -3.41
N ARG A 228 -31.95 -3.45 -4.01
CA ARG A 228 -31.29 -2.87 -5.19
C ARG A 228 -31.83 -3.46 -6.49
N ASP A 229 -31.49 -2.82 -7.61
CA ASP A 229 -31.86 -3.26 -8.97
C ASP A 229 -31.30 -4.63 -9.36
N ASP A 230 -30.25 -5.08 -8.66
CA ASP A 230 -29.63 -6.40 -8.80
C ASP A 230 -30.26 -7.47 -7.88
N GLY A 231 -31.35 -7.13 -7.20
CA GLY A 231 -32.05 -7.96 -6.21
C GLY A 231 -31.44 -7.95 -4.80
N GLY A 232 -30.23 -7.40 -4.62
CA GLY A 232 -29.49 -7.50 -3.36
C GLY A 232 -29.96 -6.55 -2.25
N ILE A 233 -29.67 -6.92 -0.99
CA ILE A 233 -30.08 -6.19 0.23
C ILE A 233 -28.83 -5.85 1.07
N LEU A 234 -28.28 -4.65 0.87
CA LEU A 234 -27.02 -4.21 1.50
C LEU A 234 -26.87 -2.67 1.55
N THR A 235 -26.12 -2.15 2.52
CA THR A 235 -25.87 -0.69 2.70
C THR A 235 -24.87 -0.10 1.70
N SER A 236 -23.99 -0.92 1.13
CA SER A 236 -22.85 -0.43 0.33
C SER A 236 -23.25 -0.10 -1.11
N ARG A 237 -22.54 0.87 -1.71
CA ARG A 237 -22.61 1.09 -3.18
C ARG A 237 -22.08 -0.11 -3.97
N SER A 238 -21.11 -0.85 -3.42
CA SER A 238 -20.55 -2.06 -4.03
C SER A 238 -21.17 -3.32 -3.47
N PHE A 239 -21.51 -4.27 -4.35
CA PHE A 239 -22.06 -5.56 -3.97
C PHE A 239 -21.11 -6.31 -3.02
N ASN A 240 -21.66 -6.90 -1.96
CA ASN A 240 -20.92 -7.69 -0.98
C ASN A 240 -21.63 -9.03 -0.76
N THR A 241 -21.02 -10.10 -1.25
CA THR A 241 -21.60 -11.46 -1.24
C THR A 241 -21.90 -11.94 0.17
N LYS A 242 -20.99 -11.76 1.12
CA LYS A 242 -21.19 -12.14 2.54
C LYS A 242 -22.43 -11.47 3.12
N ILE A 243 -22.50 -10.13 3.04
CA ILE A 243 -23.59 -9.35 3.65
C ILE A 243 -24.92 -9.76 3.00
N ASN A 244 -24.96 -9.91 1.68
CA ASN A 244 -26.17 -10.32 0.98
C ASN A 244 -26.60 -11.74 1.37
N ALA A 245 -25.66 -12.69 1.47
CA ALA A 245 -25.94 -14.06 1.90
C ALA A 245 -26.50 -14.11 3.32
N GLU A 246 -25.91 -13.36 4.25
CA GLU A 246 -26.41 -13.26 5.62
C GLU A 246 -27.81 -12.62 5.68
N SER A 247 -28.06 -11.55 4.91
CA SER A 247 -29.41 -10.95 4.79
C SER A 247 -30.45 -11.94 4.27
N VAL A 248 -30.15 -12.67 3.18
CA VAL A 248 -31.05 -13.68 2.62
C VAL A 248 -31.32 -14.80 3.63
N ASN A 249 -30.28 -15.29 4.31
CA ASN A 249 -30.43 -16.30 5.35
C ASN A 249 -31.40 -15.85 6.44
N TYR A 250 -31.24 -14.62 6.95
CA TYR A 250 -32.13 -14.10 7.99
C TYR A 250 -33.57 -13.88 7.52
N LEU A 251 -33.79 -13.40 6.30
CA LEU A 251 -35.14 -13.23 5.77
C LEU A 251 -35.87 -14.56 5.62
N VAL A 252 -35.17 -15.59 5.15
CA VAL A 252 -35.73 -16.95 5.05
C VAL A 252 -36.04 -17.49 6.45
N LEU A 253 -35.15 -17.30 7.42
CA LEU A 253 -35.39 -17.70 8.82
C LEU A 253 -36.53 -16.90 9.47
N ALA A 254 -36.77 -15.67 9.02
CA ALA A 254 -37.92 -14.86 9.41
C ALA A 254 -39.22 -15.32 8.73
N GLY A 255 -39.16 -16.25 7.77
CA GLY A 255 -40.34 -16.77 7.07
C GLY A 255 -40.83 -15.88 5.92
N GLU A 256 -39.98 -14.99 5.41
CA GLU A 256 -40.31 -14.13 4.26
C GLU A 256 -40.32 -14.92 2.95
N ASP A 257 -41.35 -14.69 2.11
CA ASP A 257 -41.38 -15.25 0.76
C ASP A 257 -40.55 -14.42 -0.22
N LEU A 258 -39.30 -14.83 -0.42
CA LEU A 258 -38.33 -14.15 -1.27
C LEU A 258 -38.63 -14.23 -2.78
N THR A 259 -39.68 -14.95 -3.18
CA THR A 259 -40.15 -15.01 -4.57
C THR A 259 -41.34 -14.10 -4.83
N SER A 260 -41.88 -13.48 -3.78
CA SER A 260 -42.96 -12.52 -3.89
C SER A 260 -42.55 -11.28 -4.68
N LYS A 261 -43.54 -10.54 -5.20
CA LYS A 261 -43.31 -9.28 -5.93
C LYS A 261 -42.60 -8.22 -5.08
N GLN A 262 -42.75 -8.26 -3.76
CA GLN A 262 -42.13 -7.30 -2.84
C GLN A 262 -40.62 -7.52 -2.70
N TRP A 263 -40.17 -8.76 -2.89
CA TRP A 263 -38.76 -9.16 -2.85
C TRP A 263 -38.17 -9.37 -4.27
N THR A 264 -38.83 -8.83 -5.30
CA THR A 264 -38.38 -8.88 -6.69
C THR A 264 -38.21 -7.47 -7.24
N LYS A 265 -37.01 -7.12 -7.68
CA LYS A 265 -36.71 -5.83 -8.30
C LYS A 265 -36.06 -6.03 -9.67
N ASN A 266 -36.61 -5.39 -10.70
CA ASN A 266 -36.20 -5.57 -12.10
C ASN A 266 -36.11 -7.04 -12.56
N GLY A 267 -37.03 -7.87 -12.08
CA GLY A 267 -37.07 -9.30 -12.41
C GLY A 267 -36.02 -10.17 -11.73
N LYS A 268 -35.20 -9.60 -10.83
CA LYS A 268 -34.20 -10.30 -10.01
C LYS A 268 -34.66 -10.35 -8.56
N THR A 269 -34.61 -11.54 -7.96
CA THR A 269 -34.92 -11.76 -6.55
C THR A 269 -33.67 -11.61 -5.68
N SER A 270 -33.86 -11.52 -4.37
CA SER A 270 -32.75 -11.58 -3.41
C SER A 270 -31.96 -12.90 -3.47
N ILE A 271 -32.60 -13.98 -3.96
CA ILE A 271 -31.96 -15.29 -4.20
C ILE A 271 -31.01 -15.18 -5.40
N ASP A 272 -31.46 -14.60 -6.51
CA ASP A 272 -30.64 -14.41 -7.71
C ASP A 272 -29.38 -13.58 -7.39
N ALA A 273 -29.54 -12.57 -6.54
CA ALA A 273 -28.45 -11.69 -6.13
C ALA A 273 -27.29 -12.42 -5.45
N LEU A 274 -27.52 -13.58 -4.80
CA LEU A 274 -26.45 -14.36 -4.15
C LEU A 274 -25.30 -14.69 -5.12
N PHE A 275 -25.60 -14.87 -6.40
CA PHE A 275 -24.66 -15.27 -7.44
C PHE A 275 -24.13 -14.11 -8.28
N ASN A 276 -24.39 -12.85 -7.87
CA ASN A 276 -23.94 -11.69 -8.63
C ASN A 276 -22.44 -11.67 -8.89
N LEU A 277 -21.59 -12.17 -7.97
CA LEU A 277 -20.13 -12.26 -8.14
C LEU A 277 -19.64 -13.69 -8.40
N TRP A 278 -20.50 -14.59 -8.87
CA TRP A 278 -20.13 -15.95 -9.24
C TRP A 278 -19.49 -15.98 -10.64
N ASN A 279 -18.33 -16.62 -10.78
CA ASN A 279 -17.62 -16.70 -12.06
C ASN A 279 -17.85 -18.01 -12.84
N GLY A 280 -18.75 -18.87 -12.35
CA GLY A 280 -18.94 -20.22 -12.87
C GLY A 280 -18.34 -21.32 -11.99
N LYS A 281 -17.28 -21.01 -11.24
CA LYS A 281 -16.52 -21.98 -10.43
C LYS A 281 -16.45 -21.60 -8.96
N SER A 282 -16.32 -20.31 -8.68
CA SER A 282 -16.19 -19.75 -7.33
C SER A 282 -16.77 -18.34 -7.26
N PHE A 283 -16.99 -17.87 -6.02
CA PHE A 283 -17.30 -16.47 -5.74
C PHE A 283 -16.05 -15.61 -5.83
N LEU A 284 -16.19 -14.47 -6.49
CA LEU A 284 -15.19 -13.42 -6.53
C LEU A 284 -15.60 -12.29 -5.59
N ASN A 285 -14.62 -11.55 -5.09
CA ASN A 285 -14.88 -10.27 -4.45
C ASN A 285 -14.90 -9.15 -5.51
N SER A 286 -15.15 -7.92 -5.06
CA SER A 286 -15.20 -6.74 -5.94
C SER A 286 -13.90 -6.43 -6.69
N THR A 287 -12.78 -7.08 -6.35
CA THR A 287 -11.48 -6.95 -7.06
C THR A 287 -11.22 -8.06 -8.07
N GLY A 288 -12.14 -9.02 -8.22
CA GLY A 288 -11.99 -10.16 -9.13
C GLY A 288 -11.13 -11.31 -8.58
N THR A 289 -10.75 -11.28 -7.30
CA THR A 289 -10.06 -12.39 -6.62
C THR A 289 -11.07 -13.28 -5.89
N ILE A 290 -10.72 -14.56 -5.66
CA ILE A 290 -11.62 -15.52 -5.01
C ILE A 290 -11.96 -15.06 -3.58
N ASP A 291 -13.26 -14.97 -3.29
CA ASP A 291 -13.79 -14.60 -1.98
C ASP A 291 -14.02 -15.83 -1.10
N TYR A 292 -12.94 -16.37 -0.56
CA TYR A 292 -13.00 -17.54 0.32
C TYR A 292 -13.87 -17.32 1.57
N TYR A 293 -14.05 -16.07 2.01
CA TYR A 293 -14.78 -15.77 3.24
C TYR A 293 -16.30 -15.84 3.00
N SER A 294 -16.76 -15.47 1.81
CA SER A 294 -18.20 -15.50 1.49
C SER A 294 -18.72 -16.90 1.15
N ILE A 295 -17.87 -17.82 0.65
CA ILE A 295 -18.32 -19.16 0.20
C ILE A 295 -19.14 -19.91 1.27
N PRO A 296 -18.67 -20.05 2.54
CA PRO A 296 -19.46 -20.74 3.56
C PRO A 296 -20.78 -20.07 3.89
N LYS A 297 -20.84 -18.73 3.81
CA LYS A 297 -22.05 -17.95 4.09
C LYS A 297 -23.10 -18.10 3.00
N VAL A 298 -22.66 -18.20 1.75
CA VAL A 298 -23.57 -18.53 0.65
C VAL A 298 -24.09 -19.95 0.81
N LEU A 299 -23.25 -20.93 1.15
CA LEU A 299 -23.70 -22.30 1.38
C LEU A 299 -24.75 -22.38 2.49
N ASP A 300 -24.53 -21.69 3.61
CA ASP A 300 -25.50 -21.64 4.72
C ASP A 300 -26.85 -21.04 4.29
N ALA A 301 -26.84 -19.93 3.55
CA ALA A 301 -28.05 -19.32 3.00
C ALA A 301 -28.81 -20.24 2.04
N LEU A 302 -28.10 -20.97 1.16
CA LEU A 302 -28.71 -21.93 0.24
C LEU A 302 -29.34 -23.11 0.99
N VAL A 303 -28.70 -23.60 2.05
CA VAL A 303 -29.27 -24.66 2.88
C VAL A 303 -30.54 -24.19 3.60
N SER A 304 -30.55 -22.97 4.12
CA SER A 304 -31.76 -22.40 4.72
C SER A 304 -32.88 -22.24 3.68
N LEU A 305 -32.57 -21.78 2.47
CA LEU A 305 -33.52 -21.73 1.35
C LEU A 305 -34.09 -23.11 1.00
N LYS A 306 -33.24 -24.14 0.89
CA LYS A 306 -33.67 -25.52 0.65
C LYS A 306 -34.62 -26.00 1.75
N LYS A 307 -34.29 -25.74 3.02
CA LYS A 307 -35.15 -26.09 4.18
C LYS A 307 -36.50 -25.35 4.16
N ALA A 308 -36.54 -24.13 3.64
CA ALA A 308 -37.76 -23.34 3.46
C ALA A 308 -38.57 -23.71 2.21
N GLY A 309 -38.19 -24.77 1.48
CA GLY A 309 -38.94 -25.27 0.32
C GLY A 309 -38.49 -24.72 -1.04
N TYR A 310 -37.41 -23.94 -1.10
CA TYR A 310 -36.89 -23.39 -2.36
C TYR A 310 -35.92 -24.35 -3.08
N GLY A 311 -35.82 -25.62 -2.69
CA GLY A 311 -34.85 -26.57 -3.28
C GLY A 311 -34.90 -26.64 -4.81
N ASP A 312 -36.10 -26.64 -5.39
CA ASP A 312 -36.32 -26.70 -6.84
C ASP A 312 -36.46 -25.32 -7.50
N TYR A 313 -36.29 -24.24 -6.72
CA TYR A 313 -36.30 -22.88 -7.25
C TYR A 313 -35.17 -22.71 -8.27
N GLN A 314 -35.55 -22.20 -9.44
CA GLN A 314 -34.69 -22.09 -10.61
C GLN A 314 -33.96 -20.73 -10.59
N ILE A 315 -32.63 -20.77 -10.40
CA ILE A 315 -31.76 -19.58 -10.44
C ILE A 315 -31.60 -19.13 -11.88
N LYS A 316 -31.82 -17.85 -12.14
CA LYS A 316 -31.81 -17.29 -13.51
C LYS A 316 -30.48 -16.65 -13.85
N GLY A 317 -30.03 -16.85 -15.10
CA GLY A 317 -28.90 -16.10 -15.67
C GLY A 317 -27.51 -16.48 -15.14
N ILE A 318 -27.38 -17.62 -14.44
CA ILE A 318 -26.12 -18.08 -13.84
C ILE A 318 -25.71 -19.42 -14.46
N LYS A 319 -24.44 -19.55 -14.83
CA LYS A 319 -23.83 -20.82 -15.25
C LYS A 319 -22.97 -21.37 -14.12
N PHE A 320 -23.05 -22.67 -13.87
CA PHE A 320 -22.17 -23.40 -12.96
C PHE A 320 -21.30 -24.38 -13.77
N ASP A 321 -19.99 -24.14 -13.82
CA ASP A 321 -19.01 -24.96 -14.54
C ASP A 321 -18.60 -26.23 -13.76
N ASN A 322 -18.96 -26.29 -12.47
CA ASN A 322 -18.66 -27.36 -11.54
C ASN A 322 -19.87 -28.27 -11.25
N VAL A 323 -21.03 -28.01 -11.86
CA VAL A 323 -22.14 -28.97 -11.85
C VAL A 323 -21.92 -29.95 -12.99
N LYS A 324 -21.22 -31.05 -12.71
CA LYS A 324 -21.20 -32.18 -13.65
C LYS A 324 -22.50 -32.96 -13.50
N LYS A 325 -23.47 -32.73 -14.39
CA LYS A 325 -24.46 -33.77 -14.68
C LYS A 325 -23.68 -34.97 -15.21
N GLU A 326 -23.93 -36.16 -14.68
CA GLU A 326 -23.25 -37.39 -15.11
C GLU A 326 -23.25 -37.46 -16.65
N GLU A 327 -22.05 -37.52 -17.26
CA GLU A 327 -21.96 -37.68 -18.71
C GLU A 327 -22.51 -39.04 -19.12
N PRO A 328 -23.21 -39.13 -20.27
CA PRO A 328 -23.68 -40.41 -20.78
C PRO A 328 -22.50 -41.36 -21.00
N GLU A 329 -22.71 -42.62 -20.63
CA GLU A 329 -21.74 -43.70 -20.78
C GLU A 329 -21.23 -43.79 -22.22
N LYS A 330 -19.92 -43.56 -22.41
CA LYS A 330 -19.23 -43.78 -23.69
C LYS A 330 -18.74 -45.22 -23.74
N THR A 331 -19.06 -45.93 -24.83
CA THR A 331 -18.58 -47.29 -25.09
C THR A 331 -17.72 -47.36 -26.36
N CYS A 332 -16.75 -48.26 -26.41
CA CYS A 332 -15.89 -48.50 -27.57
C CYS A 332 -15.65 -50.00 -27.78
N LYS A 333 -15.86 -50.50 -29.00
CA LYS A 333 -15.63 -51.90 -29.38
C LYS A 333 -14.24 -52.07 -29.96
N VAL A 334 -13.40 -52.88 -29.32
CA VAL A 334 -12.03 -53.19 -29.77
C VAL A 334 -11.81 -54.70 -29.79
N ASN A 335 -10.83 -55.17 -30.54
CA ASN A 335 -10.46 -56.58 -30.54
C ASN A 335 -9.29 -56.81 -29.59
N VAL A 336 -9.40 -57.78 -28.68
CA VAL A 336 -8.34 -58.09 -27.71
C VAL A 336 -7.92 -59.55 -27.79
N ALA A 337 -6.62 -59.80 -27.68
CA ALA A 337 -6.03 -61.11 -27.43
C ALA A 337 -5.07 -61.03 -26.24
N ILE A 338 -5.05 -62.06 -25.38
CA ILE A 338 -4.08 -62.19 -24.29
C ILE A 338 -3.35 -63.52 -24.48
N VAL A 339 -2.03 -63.47 -24.61
CA VAL A 339 -1.24 -64.61 -25.09
C VAL A 339 0.01 -64.84 -24.25
N LEU A 340 0.38 -66.11 -24.10
CA LEU A 340 1.57 -66.56 -23.38
C LEU A 340 2.46 -67.41 -24.28
N PRO A 341 3.80 -67.33 -24.14
CA PRO A 341 4.72 -68.16 -24.90
C PRO A 341 4.74 -69.60 -24.35
N GLU A 342 4.36 -70.58 -25.17
CA GLU A 342 4.50 -72.01 -24.91
C GLU A 342 5.27 -72.67 -26.08
N ASN A 343 6.37 -73.37 -25.78
CA ASN A 343 7.21 -74.07 -26.77
C ASN A 343 7.63 -73.21 -27.99
N GLY A 344 7.94 -71.92 -27.75
CA GLY A 344 8.38 -70.99 -28.81
C GLY A 344 7.25 -70.43 -29.69
N LYS A 345 5.98 -70.67 -29.35
CA LYS A 345 4.80 -70.05 -29.99
C LYS A 345 3.91 -69.38 -28.95
N TYR A 346 3.15 -68.37 -29.35
CA TYR A 346 2.17 -67.76 -28.47
C TYR A 346 0.86 -68.55 -28.48
N VAL A 347 0.39 -68.94 -27.29
CA VAL A 347 -0.89 -69.60 -27.07
C VAL A 347 -1.85 -68.60 -26.44
N SER A 348 -3.07 -68.53 -26.96
CA SER A 348 -4.10 -67.61 -26.46
C SER A 348 -4.71 -68.10 -25.15
N TYR A 349 -4.56 -67.31 -24.10
CA TYR A 349 -5.26 -67.44 -22.82
C TYR A 349 -6.58 -66.65 -22.83
N PHE A 350 -6.63 -65.59 -23.64
CA PHE A 350 -7.86 -64.95 -24.10
C PHE A 350 -7.80 -64.92 -25.63
N LYS A 351 -8.67 -65.70 -26.28
CA LYS A 351 -8.69 -65.81 -27.74
C LYS A 351 -9.01 -64.44 -28.38
N PRO A 352 -8.46 -64.15 -29.58
CA PRO A 352 -8.80 -62.92 -30.30
C PRO A 352 -10.32 -62.77 -30.45
N GLN A 353 -10.90 -61.78 -29.80
CA GLN A 353 -12.32 -61.48 -29.89
C GLN A 353 -12.62 -60.01 -29.61
N GLU A 354 -13.77 -59.53 -30.07
CA GLU A 354 -14.24 -58.17 -29.78
C GLU A 354 -14.69 -58.05 -28.31
N VAL A 355 -14.26 -56.98 -27.65
CA VAL A 355 -14.69 -56.58 -26.30
C VAL A 355 -15.21 -55.15 -26.34
N THR A 356 -16.19 -54.85 -25.49
CA THR A 356 -16.76 -53.50 -25.35
C THR A 356 -16.21 -52.84 -24.10
N ILE A 357 -15.46 -51.76 -24.28
CA ILE A 357 -14.97 -50.91 -23.20
C ILE A 357 -16.05 -49.91 -22.84
N SER A 358 -16.50 -49.93 -21.59
CA SER A 358 -17.34 -48.88 -21.00
C SER A 358 -16.50 -47.91 -20.18
N SER A 359 -16.68 -46.60 -20.42
CA SER A 359 -16.12 -45.53 -19.60
C SER A 359 -16.65 -45.49 -18.15
N LYS A 360 -17.72 -46.24 -17.86
CA LYS A 360 -18.31 -46.36 -16.52
C LYS A 360 -17.83 -47.61 -15.79
N GLU A 361 -17.77 -48.75 -16.48
CA GLU A 361 -17.39 -50.03 -15.87
C GLU A 361 -15.87 -50.25 -15.77
N HIS A 362 -15.08 -49.60 -16.64
CA HIS A 362 -13.64 -49.77 -16.73
C HIS A 362 -12.92 -48.48 -16.31
N ASN A 363 -12.24 -48.52 -15.17
CA ASN A 363 -11.71 -47.32 -14.49
C ASN A 363 -10.58 -46.60 -15.25
N LYS A 364 -10.07 -47.18 -16.35
CA LYS A 364 -9.10 -46.55 -17.26
C LYS A 364 -9.73 -46.01 -18.55
N GLY A 365 -11.05 -46.00 -18.66
CA GLY A 365 -11.76 -45.41 -19.79
C GLY A 365 -11.45 -46.12 -21.12
N LEU A 366 -11.62 -45.40 -22.24
CA LEU A 366 -11.42 -45.93 -23.60
C LEU A 366 -9.93 -46.03 -23.95
N THR A 367 -9.18 -46.83 -23.22
CA THR A 367 -7.72 -47.00 -23.35
C THR A 367 -7.32 -48.46 -23.54
N ALA A 368 -6.06 -48.71 -23.91
CA ALA A 368 -5.54 -50.08 -24.05
C ALA A 368 -5.60 -50.88 -22.73
N LEU A 369 -5.45 -50.21 -21.59
CA LEU A 369 -5.67 -50.81 -20.27
C LEU A 369 -7.16 -50.99 -19.97
N GLY A 370 -8.03 -50.06 -20.40
CA GLY A 370 -9.48 -50.27 -20.37
C GLY A 370 -9.93 -51.51 -21.16
N ALA A 371 -9.27 -51.79 -22.29
CA ALA A 371 -9.48 -53.01 -23.07
C ALA A 371 -9.08 -54.28 -22.31
N LEU A 372 -7.99 -54.25 -21.55
CA LEU A 372 -7.60 -55.36 -20.67
C LEU A 372 -8.65 -55.60 -19.58
N GLN A 373 -9.16 -54.51 -18.98
CA GLN A 373 -10.19 -54.57 -17.95
C GLN A 373 -11.51 -55.17 -18.46
N ALA A 374 -11.87 -54.87 -19.70
CA ALA A 374 -13.03 -55.45 -20.38
C ALA A 374 -12.83 -56.92 -20.75
N SER A 375 -11.58 -57.39 -20.82
CA SER A 375 -11.24 -58.75 -21.23
C SER A 375 -11.10 -59.71 -20.05
N THR A 376 -10.57 -59.28 -18.91
CA THR A 376 -10.36 -60.15 -17.75
C THR A 376 -10.28 -59.39 -16.43
N LYS A 377 -10.74 -60.03 -15.35
CA LYS A 377 -10.53 -59.57 -13.95
C LYS A 377 -9.24 -60.13 -13.34
N MET A 378 -8.60 -61.11 -13.98
CA MET A 378 -7.39 -61.76 -13.49
C MET A 378 -6.14 -60.99 -13.93
N TYR A 379 -5.94 -59.79 -13.41
CA TYR A 379 -4.70 -59.03 -13.59
C TYR A 379 -4.34 -58.28 -12.30
N GLN A 380 -3.07 -57.94 -12.14
CA GLN A 380 -2.57 -57.13 -11.02
C GLN A 380 -1.75 -55.96 -11.56
N MET A 381 -1.78 -54.85 -10.83
CA MET A 381 -1.05 -53.63 -11.18
C MET A 381 -0.20 -53.14 -10.02
N SER A 382 0.92 -52.50 -10.37
CA SER A 382 1.69 -51.66 -9.46
C SER A 382 1.91 -50.30 -10.12
N LYS A 383 1.48 -49.22 -9.44
CA LYS A 383 1.38 -47.87 -10.01
C LYS A 383 0.56 -47.88 -11.32
N ASN A 384 1.16 -47.54 -12.46
CA ASN A 384 0.54 -47.52 -13.78
C ASN A 384 0.97 -48.69 -14.68
N MET A 385 1.68 -49.69 -14.14
CA MET A 385 2.20 -50.84 -14.89
C MET A 385 1.43 -52.12 -14.54
N VAL A 386 1.15 -52.95 -15.55
CA VAL A 386 0.60 -54.29 -15.37
C VAL A 386 1.73 -55.23 -14.94
N ILE A 387 1.57 -55.85 -13.77
CA ILE A 387 2.60 -56.71 -13.16
C ILE A 387 2.25 -58.20 -13.24
N SER A 388 0.99 -58.54 -13.50
CA SER A 388 0.52 -59.91 -13.67
C SER A 388 -0.78 -59.95 -14.47
N ILE A 389 -0.96 -60.96 -15.32
CA ILE A 389 -2.23 -61.32 -15.98
C ILE A 389 -2.37 -62.85 -15.91
N PHE A 390 -3.54 -63.35 -15.55
CA PHE A 390 -3.83 -64.77 -15.28
C PHE A 390 -2.84 -65.44 -14.32
N GLY A 391 -2.30 -64.69 -13.35
CA GLY A 391 -1.34 -65.19 -12.37
C GLY A 391 0.12 -65.28 -12.85
N TYR A 392 0.41 -64.91 -14.09
CA TYR A 392 1.78 -64.86 -14.61
C TYR A 392 2.42 -63.51 -14.30
N GLU A 393 3.31 -63.49 -13.32
CA GLU A 393 3.99 -62.28 -12.86
C GLU A 393 5.20 -61.91 -13.74
N ASN A 394 5.51 -60.62 -13.83
CA ASN A 394 6.76 -60.15 -14.43
C ASN A 394 7.97 -60.67 -13.63
N LYS A 395 9.01 -61.15 -14.32
CA LYS A 395 10.22 -61.73 -13.70
C LYS A 395 11.49 -61.24 -14.41
N GLY A 396 12.29 -60.43 -13.72
CA GLY A 396 13.52 -59.87 -14.27
C GLY A 396 13.24 -58.99 -15.49
N SER A 397 13.89 -59.28 -16.62
CA SER A 397 13.64 -58.63 -17.91
C SER A 397 12.33 -59.07 -18.58
N ASN A 398 11.64 -60.09 -18.07
CA ASN A 398 10.48 -60.69 -18.72
C ASN A 398 9.18 -60.12 -18.13
N GLY A 399 8.19 -59.85 -18.96
CA GLY A 399 6.96 -59.28 -18.47
C GLY A 399 5.91 -58.95 -19.53
N TRP A 400 4.79 -58.44 -19.05
CA TRP A 400 3.64 -58.07 -19.87
C TRP A 400 3.90 -56.81 -20.69
N MET A 401 3.71 -56.96 -22.00
CA MET A 401 3.78 -55.91 -23.01
C MET A 401 2.46 -55.86 -23.77
N TYR A 402 2.21 -54.76 -24.48
CA TYR A 402 1.04 -54.64 -25.35
C TYR A 402 1.39 -54.06 -26.72
N THR A 403 0.60 -54.41 -27.73
CA THR A 403 0.61 -53.76 -29.05
C THR A 403 -0.78 -53.27 -29.41
N VAL A 404 -0.86 -52.18 -30.16
CA VAL A 404 -2.09 -51.73 -30.81
C VAL A 404 -1.86 -51.73 -32.32
N ASN A 405 -2.71 -52.43 -33.07
CA ASN A 405 -2.59 -52.59 -34.53
C ASN A 405 -1.20 -53.04 -34.99
N GLY A 406 -0.56 -53.93 -34.21
CA GLY A 406 0.77 -54.50 -34.50
C GLY A 406 1.97 -53.65 -34.06
N VAL A 407 1.75 -52.45 -33.49
CA VAL A 407 2.82 -51.56 -33.01
C VAL A 407 2.85 -51.57 -31.49
N ALA A 408 4.03 -51.75 -30.88
CA ALA A 408 4.25 -51.56 -29.45
C ALA A 408 4.44 -50.05 -29.15
N PRO A 409 3.51 -49.38 -28.46
CA PRO A 409 3.64 -47.95 -28.18
C PRO A 409 4.68 -47.66 -27.10
N ASP A 410 5.38 -46.52 -27.21
CA ASP A 410 6.31 -46.01 -26.17
C ASP A 410 5.58 -45.15 -25.11
N ILE A 411 4.33 -45.51 -24.79
CA ILE A 411 3.53 -44.91 -23.73
C ILE A 411 2.83 -46.00 -22.92
N MET A 412 2.41 -45.69 -21.71
CA MET A 412 1.73 -46.66 -20.84
C MET A 412 0.34 -47.00 -21.39
N ALA A 413 -0.09 -48.26 -21.22
CA ALA A 413 -1.40 -48.72 -21.71
C ALA A 413 -2.60 -47.95 -21.13
N GLY A 414 -2.44 -47.35 -19.94
CA GLY A 414 -3.46 -46.49 -19.31
C GLY A 414 -3.59 -45.09 -19.92
N ASP A 415 -2.61 -44.67 -20.72
CA ASP A 415 -2.56 -43.34 -21.36
C ASP A 415 -2.75 -43.43 -22.88
N TYR A 416 -2.80 -44.64 -23.45
CA TYR A 416 -3.05 -44.88 -24.87
C TYR A 416 -4.55 -45.00 -25.14
N GLU A 417 -5.16 -43.96 -25.71
CA GLU A 417 -6.57 -43.98 -26.16
C GLU A 417 -6.76 -44.92 -27.36
N VAL A 418 -7.85 -45.70 -27.32
CA VAL A 418 -8.17 -46.69 -28.37
C VAL A 418 -9.43 -46.31 -29.13
N LYS A 419 -9.50 -46.73 -30.39
CA LYS A 419 -10.58 -46.46 -31.32
C LYS A 419 -11.32 -47.74 -31.66
N ALA A 420 -12.56 -47.58 -32.10
CA ALA A 420 -13.39 -48.72 -32.50
C ALA A 420 -12.69 -49.54 -33.60
N GLY A 421 -12.58 -50.85 -33.40
CA GLY A 421 -11.91 -51.77 -34.31
C GLY A 421 -10.42 -52.01 -34.05
N ASP A 422 -9.78 -51.27 -33.13
CA ASP A 422 -8.36 -51.48 -32.81
C ASP A 422 -8.08 -52.94 -32.38
N LYS A 423 -6.96 -53.48 -32.83
CA LYS A 423 -6.47 -54.84 -32.52
C LYS A 423 -5.40 -54.76 -31.44
N ILE A 424 -5.72 -55.19 -30.23
CA ILE A 424 -4.86 -55.06 -29.04
C ILE A 424 -4.39 -56.44 -28.61
N ILE A 425 -3.07 -56.64 -28.55
CA ILE A 425 -2.48 -57.89 -28.07
C ILE A 425 -1.72 -57.62 -26.80
N TRP A 426 -2.13 -58.29 -25.72
CA TRP A 426 -1.34 -58.40 -24.50
C TRP A 426 -0.52 -59.68 -24.55
N TYR A 427 0.80 -59.55 -24.53
CA TYR A 427 1.70 -60.70 -24.64
C TYR A 427 2.75 -60.67 -23.53
N TYR A 428 3.14 -61.85 -23.06
CA TYR A 428 4.23 -61.97 -22.10
C TYR A 428 5.55 -62.13 -22.83
N SER A 429 6.39 -61.09 -22.76
CA SER A 429 7.69 -61.05 -23.43
C SER A 429 8.75 -61.77 -22.60
N MET A 430 9.48 -62.69 -23.24
CA MET A 430 10.61 -63.43 -22.64
C MET A 430 11.97 -62.71 -22.77
N ASN A 431 12.01 -61.56 -23.46
CA ASN A 431 13.22 -60.75 -23.70
C ASN A 431 12.95 -59.24 -23.47
N GLY A 432 12.02 -58.88 -22.58
CA GLY A 432 11.68 -57.48 -22.30
C GLY A 432 11.23 -56.71 -23.54
N MET A 433 11.75 -55.48 -23.72
CA MET A 433 11.42 -54.62 -24.86
C MET A 433 11.91 -55.16 -26.21
N GLU A 434 12.83 -56.13 -26.22
CA GLU A 434 13.34 -56.75 -27.46
C GLU A 434 12.56 -58.02 -27.86
N GLY A 435 11.59 -58.45 -27.04
CA GLY A 435 10.77 -59.61 -27.36
C GLY A 435 9.83 -59.34 -28.52
N LYS A 436 9.82 -60.23 -29.51
CA LYS A 436 8.94 -60.13 -30.67
C LYS A 436 7.48 -60.40 -30.25
N ALA A 437 6.62 -59.40 -30.44
CA ALA A 437 5.18 -59.56 -30.29
C ALA A 437 4.63 -60.50 -31.37
N PRO A 438 3.62 -61.34 -31.06
CA PRO A 438 2.91 -62.06 -32.09
C PRO A 438 2.08 -61.08 -32.93
N THR A 439 1.92 -61.37 -34.22
CA THR A 439 1.02 -60.59 -35.06
C THR A 439 -0.42 -61.01 -34.85
N TRP A 440 -1.37 -60.12 -35.13
CA TRP A 440 -2.79 -60.48 -35.06
C TRP A 440 -3.09 -61.64 -36.02
N GLU A 441 -2.44 -61.60 -37.17
CA GLU A 441 -2.46 -62.56 -38.26
C GLU A 441 -1.91 -63.94 -37.85
N GLU A 442 -0.88 -64.01 -36.99
CA GLU A 442 -0.39 -65.25 -36.39
C GLU A 442 -1.42 -65.85 -35.42
N LEU A 443 -2.23 -65.02 -34.78
CA LEU A 443 -3.28 -65.44 -33.85
C LEU A 443 -4.61 -65.77 -34.55
N THR A 444 -4.87 -65.21 -35.74
CA THR A 444 -6.13 -65.40 -36.50
C THR A 444 -6.00 -66.17 -37.81
N GLY A 445 -4.79 -66.34 -38.36
CA GLY A 445 -4.51 -67.13 -39.57
C GLY A 445 -4.53 -66.38 -40.91
N GLU A 446 -4.49 -65.05 -40.94
CA GLU A 446 -4.56 -64.25 -42.18
C GLU A 446 -3.16 -63.93 -42.76
N LYS A 447 -2.80 -64.39 -43.97
CA LYS A 447 -1.45 -64.18 -44.55
C LYS A 447 -1.38 -63.03 -45.57
N LYS A 448 -0.28 -62.25 -45.56
CA LYS A 448 0.23 -61.54 -46.76
C LYS A 448 1.76 -61.42 -46.79
N ASN A 449 2.31 -61.59 -48.00
CA ASN A 449 3.72 -61.68 -48.37
C ASN A 449 4.40 -60.30 -48.52
N GLU A 450 5.68 -60.21 -48.16
CA GLU A 450 6.64 -59.21 -48.65
C GLU A 450 7.93 -59.93 -49.05
N ASP A 451 8.53 -59.52 -50.17
CA ASP A 451 9.94 -59.77 -50.48
C ASP A 451 10.56 -58.56 -51.18
N GLU A 452 11.88 -58.46 -50.98
CA GLU A 452 12.77 -57.30 -51.06
C GLU A 452 13.20 -56.84 -52.46
N GLU A 453 13.55 -55.54 -52.61
CA GLU A 453 14.59 -55.08 -53.54
C GLU A 453 15.34 -53.85 -52.97
N LYS A 454 16.68 -53.92 -52.92
CA LYS A 454 17.64 -52.87 -52.52
C LYS A 454 18.39 -52.39 -53.79
N LYS A 455 18.87 -51.15 -54.00
CA LYS A 455 19.06 -49.97 -53.14
C LYS A 455 19.40 -48.71 -53.97
N ILE A 456 18.45 -47.79 -54.11
CA ILE A 456 18.71 -46.35 -54.27
C ILE A 456 18.07 -45.69 -53.06
N ILE A 457 18.81 -44.84 -52.36
CA ILE A 457 18.27 -44.10 -51.23
C ILE A 457 18.03 -42.65 -51.63
N LYS A 458 17.00 -42.03 -51.07
CA LYS A 458 16.70 -40.61 -51.25
C LYS A 458 17.12 -39.85 -49.99
N VAL A 459 17.81 -38.73 -50.15
CA VAL A 459 18.25 -37.84 -49.06
C VAL A 459 17.93 -36.39 -49.40
N ASN A 460 17.96 -35.50 -48.42
CA ASN A 460 17.75 -34.06 -48.60
C ASN A 460 19.03 -33.28 -48.24
N LEU A 461 19.28 -32.15 -48.91
CA LEU A 461 20.42 -31.25 -48.65
C LEU A 461 19.94 -29.81 -48.59
N ALA A 462 20.11 -29.17 -47.43
CA ALA A 462 19.87 -27.75 -47.23
C ALA A 462 21.17 -27.00 -46.89
N ILE A 463 21.35 -25.80 -47.40
CA ILE A 463 22.51 -24.94 -47.13
C ILE A 463 22.03 -23.54 -46.81
N GLU A 464 22.40 -23.05 -45.63
CA GLU A 464 21.99 -21.74 -45.12
C GLU A 464 23.21 -20.94 -44.65
N GLY A 465 23.44 -19.80 -45.29
CA GLY A 465 24.49 -18.86 -44.91
C GLY A 465 23.94 -17.66 -44.14
N TYR A 466 24.82 -16.73 -43.76
CA TYR A 466 24.43 -15.49 -43.07
C TYR A 466 23.65 -14.50 -43.96
N LYS A 467 23.67 -14.70 -45.29
CA LYS A 467 22.80 -13.98 -46.24
C LYS A 467 21.45 -14.68 -46.48
N GLY A 468 21.17 -15.78 -45.78
CA GLY A 468 19.94 -16.57 -45.93
C GLY A 468 20.14 -17.93 -46.61
N LEU A 469 19.02 -18.55 -47.01
CA LEU A 469 18.99 -19.86 -47.65
C LEU A 469 19.67 -19.82 -49.03
N ILE A 470 20.70 -20.65 -49.20
CA ILE A 470 21.45 -20.79 -50.46
C ILE A 470 20.86 -21.94 -51.29
N LEU A 471 20.47 -23.04 -50.64
CA LEU A 471 19.95 -24.24 -51.31
C LEU A 471 18.98 -25.00 -50.40
N ASP A 472 17.87 -25.49 -50.96
CA ASP A 472 17.00 -26.52 -50.36
C ASP A 472 16.67 -27.57 -51.44
N ALA A 473 17.46 -28.64 -51.49
CA ALA A 473 17.32 -29.71 -52.47
C ALA A 473 16.77 -30.97 -51.80
N LYS A 474 15.64 -31.47 -52.31
CA LYS A 474 14.93 -32.62 -51.76
C LYS A 474 15.05 -33.83 -52.67
N ASP A 475 14.86 -35.02 -52.10
CA ASP A 475 14.78 -36.28 -52.86
C ASP A 475 16.02 -36.57 -53.74
N ILE A 476 17.20 -36.11 -53.30
CA ILE A 476 18.46 -36.35 -53.97
C ILE A 476 18.72 -37.85 -53.97
N LYS A 477 18.89 -38.43 -55.15
CA LYS A 477 19.26 -39.83 -55.31
C LYS A 477 20.72 -39.99 -54.88
N ALA A 478 20.93 -40.83 -53.88
CA ALA A 478 22.25 -41.25 -53.42
C ALA A 478 22.37 -42.77 -53.54
N LYS A 479 23.55 -43.23 -53.94
CA LYS A 479 23.89 -44.65 -53.90
C LYS A 479 24.18 -45.03 -52.45
N GLU A 480 23.76 -46.23 -52.03
CA GLU A 480 24.10 -46.65 -50.68
C GLU A 480 25.61 -46.87 -50.55
N GLY A 481 26.24 -46.14 -49.63
CA GLY A 481 27.70 -46.05 -49.49
C GLY A 481 28.34 -44.77 -50.05
N GLU A 482 27.58 -43.91 -50.75
CA GLU A 482 28.03 -42.55 -51.10
C GLU A 482 28.20 -41.71 -49.82
N THR A 483 29.11 -40.74 -49.81
CA THR A 483 29.42 -39.87 -48.66
C THR A 483 28.68 -38.53 -48.76
N VAL A 484 28.57 -37.80 -47.64
CA VAL A 484 28.01 -36.44 -47.63
C VAL A 484 28.84 -35.49 -48.50
N ALA A 485 30.17 -35.63 -48.53
CA ALA A 485 31.04 -34.82 -49.39
C ALA A 485 30.72 -35.04 -50.88
N GLU A 486 30.61 -36.31 -51.32
CA GLU A 486 30.32 -36.63 -52.72
C GLU A 486 28.94 -36.11 -53.16
N ILE A 487 27.93 -36.24 -52.30
CA ILE A 487 26.58 -35.72 -52.55
C ILE A 487 26.61 -34.18 -52.59
N PHE A 488 27.30 -33.54 -51.64
CA PHE A 488 27.44 -32.09 -51.54
C PHE A 488 28.09 -31.50 -52.80
N GLU A 489 29.27 -32.01 -53.18
CA GLU A 489 30.02 -31.52 -54.34
C GLU A 489 29.25 -31.72 -55.64
N ARG A 490 28.64 -32.90 -55.82
CA ARG A 490 27.82 -33.19 -57.01
C ARG A 490 26.65 -32.23 -57.13
N VAL A 491 25.88 -32.05 -56.06
CA VAL A 491 24.70 -31.17 -56.07
C VAL A 491 25.11 -29.71 -56.30
N LEU A 492 26.22 -29.25 -55.70
CA LEU A 492 26.65 -27.85 -55.85
C LEU A 492 27.21 -27.57 -57.24
N ASN A 493 27.95 -28.53 -57.82
CA ASN A 493 28.40 -28.46 -59.21
C ASN A 493 27.22 -28.44 -60.20
N GLU A 494 26.21 -29.30 -60.00
CA GLU A 494 24.97 -29.31 -60.79
C GLU A 494 24.23 -27.96 -60.71
N LYS A 495 24.20 -27.35 -59.52
CA LYS A 495 23.54 -26.07 -59.26
C LYS A 495 24.42 -24.85 -59.56
N LYS A 496 25.69 -25.04 -59.94
CA LYS A 496 26.67 -23.98 -60.19
C LYS A 496 26.87 -23.05 -58.99
N ILE A 497 26.89 -23.61 -57.78
CA ILE A 497 27.16 -22.89 -56.53
C ILE A 497 28.64 -23.07 -56.19
N GLU A 498 29.37 -21.96 -56.07
CA GLU A 498 30.80 -22.00 -55.72
C GLU A 498 31.02 -22.49 -54.29
N TYR A 499 32.07 -23.29 -54.07
CA TYR A 499 32.49 -23.73 -52.74
C TYR A 499 34.00 -23.97 -52.69
N ILE A 500 34.57 -24.00 -51.49
CA ILE A 500 35.95 -24.43 -51.24
C ILE A 500 35.92 -25.58 -50.23
N ASN A 501 36.33 -26.76 -50.68
CA ASN A 501 36.53 -27.96 -49.86
C ASN A 501 38.02 -28.29 -49.75
N LYS A 502 38.58 -28.24 -48.54
CA LYS A 502 39.99 -28.57 -48.24
C LYS A 502 40.08 -29.94 -47.57
N GLY A 503 39.82 -31.01 -48.32
CA GLY A 503 39.95 -32.38 -47.82
C GLY A 503 38.88 -32.81 -46.81
N GLY A 504 37.64 -32.34 -46.98
CA GLY A 504 36.51 -32.59 -46.07
C GLY A 504 36.23 -31.43 -45.11
N TYR A 505 37.03 -30.36 -45.14
CA TYR A 505 36.77 -29.10 -44.45
C TYR A 505 36.22 -28.06 -45.43
N ILE A 506 34.96 -27.66 -45.24
CA ILE A 506 34.30 -26.67 -46.10
C ILE A 506 34.61 -25.27 -45.56
N SER A 507 35.42 -24.48 -46.30
CA SER A 507 35.81 -23.14 -45.88
C SER A 507 35.02 -22.02 -46.57
N MET A 508 34.29 -22.32 -47.64
CA MET A 508 33.43 -21.36 -48.36
C MET A 508 32.29 -22.08 -49.04
N ILE A 509 31.09 -21.49 -49.03
CA ILE A 509 29.96 -21.89 -49.86
C ILE A 509 29.23 -20.62 -50.34
N GLY A 510 28.92 -20.53 -51.63
CA GLY A 510 28.18 -19.41 -52.23
C GLY A 510 28.81 -18.04 -51.98
N GLY A 511 30.15 -17.95 -51.98
CA GLY A 511 30.90 -16.71 -51.73
C GLY A 511 30.88 -16.20 -50.29
N GLN A 512 30.50 -17.05 -49.33
CA GLN A 512 30.54 -16.78 -47.89
C GLN A 512 31.64 -17.61 -47.24
N GLU A 513 32.71 -16.96 -46.78
CA GLU A 513 33.95 -17.59 -46.32
C GLU A 513 34.02 -17.71 -44.80
N GLU A 514 34.77 -18.68 -44.29
CA GLU A 514 35.17 -18.70 -42.89
C GLU A 514 35.76 -17.33 -42.47
N LYS A 515 35.47 -16.92 -41.24
CA LYS A 515 35.89 -15.66 -40.63
C LYS A 515 35.19 -14.38 -41.10
N ASP A 516 34.23 -14.48 -42.02
CA ASP A 516 33.46 -13.31 -42.48
C ASP A 516 32.67 -12.61 -41.35
N ARG A 517 32.33 -13.33 -40.27
CA ARG A 517 31.59 -12.82 -39.10
C ARG A 517 32.33 -13.03 -37.77
N GLY A 518 33.67 -12.92 -37.83
CA GLY A 518 34.55 -13.01 -36.67
C GLY A 518 35.48 -14.22 -36.73
N THR A 519 36.55 -14.20 -35.94
CA THR A 519 37.70 -15.12 -36.04
C THR A 519 37.34 -16.62 -36.00
N TYR A 520 36.23 -16.98 -35.37
CA TYR A 520 35.77 -18.37 -35.20
C TYR A 520 34.57 -18.75 -36.07
N SER A 521 34.10 -17.84 -36.92
CA SER A 521 32.92 -18.08 -37.76
C SER A 521 33.25 -18.98 -38.95
N GLY A 522 32.34 -19.87 -39.34
CA GLY A 522 32.58 -20.82 -40.42
C GLY A 522 31.43 -21.79 -40.69
N TRP A 523 31.65 -22.76 -41.58
CA TRP A 523 30.63 -23.72 -42.01
C TRP A 523 30.63 -25.00 -41.16
N LYS A 524 29.43 -25.47 -40.81
CA LYS A 524 29.19 -26.70 -40.06
C LYS A 524 28.08 -27.49 -40.74
N TYR A 525 28.08 -28.82 -40.59
CA TYR A 525 27.02 -29.67 -41.15
C TYR A 525 26.37 -30.54 -40.09
N SER A 526 25.08 -30.81 -40.29
CA SER A 526 24.29 -31.72 -39.47
C SER A 526 23.58 -32.74 -40.36
N VAL A 527 23.23 -33.88 -39.78
CA VAL A 527 22.38 -34.90 -40.40
C VAL A 527 21.24 -35.22 -39.45
N ASN A 528 20.00 -35.06 -39.92
CA ASN A 528 18.78 -35.20 -39.11
C ASN A 528 18.82 -34.36 -37.82
N GLY A 529 19.37 -33.15 -37.90
CA GLY A 529 19.51 -32.23 -36.77
C GLY A 529 20.65 -32.53 -35.80
N LYS A 530 21.48 -33.57 -36.04
CA LYS A 530 22.65 -33.88 -35.22
C LYS A 530 23.94 -33.50 -35.93
N PHE A 531 24.87 -32.85 -35.23
CA PHE A 531 26.19 -32.48 -35.75
C PHE A 531 27.17 -33.64 -35.53
N PRO A 532 27.57 -34.37 -36.60
CA PRO A 532 28.45 -35.53 -36.44
C PRO A 532 29.87 -35.09 -36.04
N ASN A 533 30.53 -35.88 -35.18
CA ASN A 533 31.96 -35.70 -34.86
C ASN A 533 32.88 -36.37 -35.90
N ILE A 534 32.44 -36.40 -37.16
CA ILE A 534 33.17 -36.91 -38.31
C ILE A 534 33.04 -35.88 -39.43
N GLY A 535 34.03 -35.77 -40.33
CA GLY A 535 33.95 -34.85 -41.47
C GLY A 535 32.98 -35.34 -42.54
N VAL A 536 32.57 -34.45 -43.44
CA VAL A 536 31.63 -34.76 -44.54
C VAL A 536 32.11 -35.89 -45.46
N ALA A 537 33.42 -36.10 -45.56
CA ALA A 537 34.01 -37.19 -46.34
C ALA A 537 33.91 -38.57 -45.67
N GLY A 538 33.58 -38.63 -44.37
CA GLY A 538 33.48 -39.88 -43.62
C GLY A 538 32.04 -40.29 -43.25
N TYR A 539 31.04 -39.48 -43.56
CA TYR A 539 29.64 -39.77 -43.23
C TYR A 539 28.88 -40.32 -44.44
N ASN A 540 28.35 -41.54 -44.34
CA ASN A 540 27.48 -42.14 -45.34
C ASN A 540 26.00 -41.99 -44.93
N PRO A 541 25.18 -41.22 -45.68
CA PRO A 541 23.80 -40.99 -45.31
C PRO A 541 22.90 -42.19 -45.62
N LYS A 542 21.80 -42.29 -44.87
CA LYS A 542 20.77 -43.32 -44.97
C LYS A 542 19.52 -42.77 -45.69
N LYS A 543 18.64 -43.67 -46.13
CA LYS A 543 17.36 -43.29 -46.76
C LYS A 543 16.56 -42.36 -45.84
N GLY A 544 16.20 -41.20 -46.36
CA GLY A 544 15.44 -40.17 -45.67
C GLY A 544 16.29 -39.17 -44.90
N ASP A 545 17.62 -39.31 -44.87
CA ASP A 545 18.48 -38.38 -44.13
C ASP A 545 18.37 -36.94 -44.65
N ASN A 546 18.29 -35.99 -43.73
CA ASN A 546 18.29 -34.56 -43.97
C ASN A 546 19.66 -33.99 -43.62
N ILE A 547 20.49 -33.72 -44.63
CA ILE A 547 21.79 -33.09 -44.48
C ILE A 547 21.60 -31.57 -44.51
N ARG A 548 22.15 -30.85 -43.53
CA ARG A 548 22.06 -29.39 -43.49
C ARG A 548 23.42 -28.76 -43.19
N PHE A 549 23.87 -27.88 -44.07
CA PHE A 549 25.02 -27.00 -43.82
C PHE A 549 24.53 -25.64 -43.32
N ILE A 550 25.15 -25.15 -42.25
CA ILE A 550 24.87 -23.83 -41.67
C ILE A 550 26.18 -23.06 -41.49
N PHE A 551 26.14 -21.75 -41.72
CA PHE A 551 27.21 -20.84 -41.32
C PHE A 551 27.01 -20.44 -39.86
N VAL A 552 28.03 -20.55 -39.01
CA VAL A 552 27.94 -20.32 -37.56
C VAL A 552 28.94 -19.29 -37.06
N LYS A 553 28.68 -18.65 -35.90
CA LYS A 553 29.59 -17.67 -35.28
C LYS A 553 30.83 -18.31 -34.68
N GLY A 554 30.67 -19.47 -34.06
CA GLY A 554 31.71 -20.25 -33.41
C GLY A 554 31.47 -21.75 -33.56
N PHE A 555 32.53 -22.53 -33.34
CA PHE A 555 32.52 -23.99 -33.54
C PHE A 555 31.51 -24.75 -32.66
N MET A 556 31.18 -24.20 -31.49
CA MET A 556 30.19 -24.77 -30.57
C MET A 556 28.73 -24.45 -30.95
N ASP A 557 28.50 -23.53 -31.88
CA ASP A 557 27.14 -23.13 -32.22
C ASP A 557 26.44 -24.18 -33.11
N GLU A 558 25.14 -24.29 -32.94
CA GLU A 558 24.26 -25.25 -33.63
C GLU A 558 23.14 -24.56 -34.44
N VAL A 559 23.13 -23.22 -34.42
CA VAL A 559 22.18 -22.36 -35.14
C VAL A 559 22.91 -21.49 -36.16
N PRO A 560 22.27 -21.14 -37.29
CA PRO A 560 22.89 -20.29 -38.29
C PRO A 560 23.14 -18.88 -37.77
N TYR A 561 24.23 -18.26 -38.21
CA TYR A 561 24.51 -16.84 -38.02
C TYR A 561 23.55 -16.01 -38.87
N ILE A 562 23.00 -14.94 -38.31
CA ILE A 562 22.04 -14.05 -38.96
C ILE A 562 22.53 -12.61 -38.87
N ASP A 563 22.77 -11.98 -40.02
CA ASP A 563 23.21 -10.59 -40.12
C ASP A 563 22.14 -9.59 -39.66
N ILE A 564 22.58 -8.45 -39.13
CA ILE A 564 21.73 -7.27 -39.01
C ILE A 564 21.58 -6.64 -40.40
N ASN A 565 20.34 -6.57 -40.87
CA ASN A 565 19.99 -5.88 -42.11
C ASN A 565 19.83 -4.37 -41.87
N ASN A 566 19.14 -4.00 -40.79
CA ASN A 566 18.82 -2.61 -40.49
C ASN A 566 18.72 -2.33 -38.98
N ILE A 567 18.98 -1.08 -38.62
CA ILE A 567 18.74 -0.51 -37.29
C ILE A 567 17.83 0.71 -37.46
N LYS A 568 16.87 0.89 -36.57
CA LYS A 568 15.93 2.02 -36.60
C LYS A 568 15.71 2.56 -35.20
N LEU A 569 15.72 3.89 -35.08
CA LEU A 569 15.27 4.58 -33.87
C LEU A 569 13.76 4.83 -33.92
N ASP A 570 13.12 4.84 -32.76
CA ASP A 570 11.71 5.17 -32.59
C ASP A 570 11.39 6.64 -32.87
N ALA A 571 12.39 7.53 -32.78
CA ALA A 571 12.31 8.93 -33.21
C ALA A 571 13.55 9.36 -34.02
N THR A 572 13.32 10.25 -34.99
CA THR A 572 14.38 10.91 -35.78
C THR A 572 14.64 12.35 -35.36
N SER A 573 13.75 12.94 -34.57
CA SER A 573 13.94 14.23 -33.92
C SER A 573 13.11 14.33 -32.64
N LEU A 574 13.68 14.95 -31.60
CA LEU A 574 13.01 15.21 -30.32
C LEU A 574 13.20 16.68 -29.91
N ASN A 575 12.15 17.25 -29.31
CA ASN A 575 12.22 18.57 -28.69
C ASN A 575 12.17 18.39 -27.18
N LEU A 576 13.23 18.80 -26.49
CA LEU A 576 13.37 18.70 -25.03
C LEU A 576 13.53 20.10 -24.43
N LYS A 577 13.24 20.25 -23.15
CA LYS A 577 13.63 21.43 -22.36
C LYS A 577 14.87 21.10 -21.53
N VAL A 578 15.64 22.13 -21.17
CA VAL A 578 16.79 21.97 -20.25
C VAL A 578 16.36 21.23 -18.97
N GLY A 579 17.06 20.15 -18.65
CA GLY A 579 16.81 19.28 -17.51
C GLY A 579 15.92 18.06 -17.79
N GLU A 580 15.24 17.99 -18.95
CA GLU A 580 14.42 16.83 -19.31
C GLU A 580 15.29 15.63 -19.68
N THR A 581 14.80 14.44 -19.31
CA THR A 581 15.36 13.15 -19.70
C THR A 581 14.37 12.37 -20.55
N THR A 582 14.87 11.54 -21.45
CA THR A 582 14.07 10.65 -22.29
C THR A 582 14.91 9.45 -22.73
N LYS A 583 14.32 8.47 -23.40
CA LYS A 583 15.03 7.30 -23.91
C LYS A 583 14.72 7.10 -25.38
N LEU A 584 15.76 6.87 -26.19
CA LEU A 584 15.60 6.41 -27.57
C LEU A 584 15.64 4.89 -27.60
N ASN A 585 14.64 4.29 -28.24
CA ASN A 585 14.60 2.85 -28.43
C ASN A 585 15.11 2.47 -29.81
N VAL A 586 15.82 1.35 -29.86
CA VAL A 586 16.45 0.82 -31.06
C VAL A 586 15.79 -0.49 -31.48
N THR A 587 15.33 -0.55 -32.73
CA THR A 587 14.79 -1.75 -33.35
C THR A 587 15.79 -2.31 -34.35
N ILE A 588 16.21 -3.56 -34.15
CA ILE A 588 17.13 -4.29 -35.03
C ILE A 588 16.34 -5.27 -35.89
N THR A 589 16.58 -5.26 -37.19
CA THR A 589 15.94 -6.16 -38.16
C THR A 589 17.00 -7.03 -38.85
N PRO A 590 16.82 -8.36 -38.92
CA PRO A 590 15.72 -9.14 -38.35
C PRO A 590 15.84 -9.28 -36.83
N GLU A 591 14.72 -9.57 -36.17
CA GLU A 591 14.67 -9.69 -34.71
C GLU A 591 15.54 -10.84 -34.18
N ASN A 592 15.81 -11.88 -34.97
CA ASN A 592 16.68 -13.01 -34.59
C ASN A 592 18.14 -12.84 -35.02
N ALA A 593 18.60 -11.62 -35.35
CA ALA A 593 20.01 -11.36 -35.65
C ALA A 593 20.94 -11.83 -34.51
N THR A 594 22.09 -12.40 -34.84
CA THR A 594 23.00 -13.06 -33.89
C THR A 594 23.66 -12.08 -32.92
N ASP A 595 24.09 -10.91 -33.41
CA ASP A 595 24.88 -9.94 -32.65
C ASP A 595 24.20 -8.58 -32.58
N LYS A 596 23.54 -8.29 -31.46
CA LYS A 596 22.64 -7.12 -31.30
C LYS A 596 23.21 -5.97 -30.48
N LYS A 597 24.52 -5.95 -30.22
CA LYS A 597 25.13 -4.90 -29.40
C LYS A 597 25.05 -3.55 -30.12
N VAL A 598 24.56 -2.53 -29.42
CA VAL A 598 24.43 -1.15 -29.89
C VAL A 598 25.32 -0.24 -29.06
N ILE A 599 25.99 0.69 -29.74
CA ILE A 599 26.88 1.70 -29.20
C ILE A 599 26.19 3.06 -29.39
N TRP A 600 26.09 3.84 -28.31
CA TRP A 600 25.46 5.17 -28.32
C TRP A 600 26.51 6.27 -28.20
N THR A 601 26.29 7.36 -28.94
CA THR A 601 27.16 8.54 -28.92
C THR A 601 26.33 9.80 -29.11
N SER A 602 26.82 10.94 -28.59
CA SER A 602 26.31 12.26 -28.93
C SER A 602 27.43 13.08 -29.58
N ASP A 603 27.09 13.90 -30.56
CA ASP A 603 28.04 14.83 -31.20
C ASP A 603 28.41 16.04 -30.31
N ASP A 604 27.57 16.39 -29.32
CA ASP A 604 27.84 17.43 -28.31
C ASP A 604 27.27 17.05 -26.93
N GLU A 605 28.11 16.39 -26.14
CA GLU A 605 27.80 15.98 -24.76
C GLU A 605 27.58 17.16 -23.79
N THR A 606 27.88 18.40 -24.18
CA THR A 606 27.60 19.59 -23.34
C THR A 606 26.16 20.09 -23.49
N ILE A 607 25.50 19.74 -24.59
CA ILE A 607 24.09 20.05 -24.86
C ILE A 607 23.23 18.85 -24.47
N VAL A 608 23.64 17.64 -24.86
CA VAL A 608 22.89 16.40 -24.63
C VAL A 608 23.82 15.25 -24.29
N SER A 609 23.64 14.61 -23.13
CA SER A 609 24.35 13.37 -22.80
C SER A 609 23.52 12.14 -23.13
N VAL A 610 24.14 11.05 -23.58
CA VAL A 610 23.50 9.74 -23.80
C VAL A 610 24.28 8.63 -23.11
N ASP A 611 23.60 7.68 -22.45
CA ASP A 611 24.25 6.53 -21.82
C ASP A 611 24.27 5.27 -22.71
N GLU A 612 24.90 4.18 -22.23
CA GLU A 612 25.01 2.90 -22.95
C GLU A 612 23.65 2.24 -23.27
N LYS A 613 22.58 2.68 -22.61
CA LYS A 613 21.22 2.14 -22.77
C LYS A 613 20.33 3.04 -23.64
N GLY A 614 20.85 4.15 -24.17
CA GLY A 614 20.12 5.11 -24.99
C GLY A 614 19.31 6.12 -24.18
N ASN A 615 19.59 6.30 -22.89
CA ASN A 615 18.95 7.33 -22.07
C ASN A 615 19.62 8.68 -22.31
N ILE A 616 18.81 9.68 -22.65
CA ILE A 616 19.20 11.02 -23.04
C ILE A 616 18.88 12.00 -21.92
N LYS A 617 19.78 12.96 -21.66
CA LYS A 617 19.54 14.10 -20.77
C LYS A 617 19.87 15.42 -21.47
N ALA A 618 18.91 16.34 -21.48
CA ALA A 618 19.07 17.69 -21.99
C ALA A 618 19.78 18.57 -20.95
N LEU A 619 20.99 19.02 -21.25
CA LEU A 619 21.84 19.75 -20.30
C LEU A 619 21.81 21.27 -20.54
N LYS A 620 21.77 21.68 -21.81
CA LYS A 620 21.85 23.09 -22.21
C LYS A 620 21.02 23.35 -23.46
N GLU A 621 20.50 24.57 -23.59
CA GLU A 621 19.82 25.02 -24.81
C GLU A 621 20.74 24.93 -26.03
N GLY A 622 20.25 24.35 -27.12
CA GLY A 622 21.04 24.06 -28.31
C GLY A 622 20.50 22.87 -29.11
N LYS A 623 21.30 22.36 -30.03
CA LYS A 623 21.00 21.17 -30.84
C LYS A 623 22.15 20.18 -30.77
N ALA A 624 21.85 18.90 -30.67
CA ALA A 624 22.83 17.80 -30.73
C ALA A 624 22.22 16.59 -31.46
N ILE A 625 23.04 15.80 -32.12
CA ILE A 625 22.68 14.53 -32.76
C ILE A 625 23.08 13.39 -31.82
N VAL A 626 22.12 12.52 -31.51
CA VAL A 626 22.37 11.25 -30.82
C VAL A 626 22.36 10.13 -31.83
N LYS A 627 23.41 9.31 -31.82
CA LYS A 627 23.67 8.25 -32.80
C LYS A 627 23.76 6.87 -32.12
N ALA A 628 23.01 5.92 -32.67
CA ALA A 628 23.10 4.50 -32.35
C ALA A 628 23.81 3.75 -33.48
N SER A 629 24.85 3.00 -33.16
CA SER A 629 25.63 2.19 -34.11
C SER A 629 25.72 0.74 -33.64
N THR A 630 25.56 -0.23 -34.54
CA THR A 630 25.90 -1.63 -34.21
C THR A 630 27.41 -1.80 -34.09
N GLU A 631 27.85 -2.81 -33.34
CA GLU A 631 29.26 -3.19 -33.31
C GLU A 631 29.72 -3.70 -34.69
N LYS A 632 30.95 -3.35 -35.10
CA LYS A 632 31.58 -3.85 -36.33
C LYS A 632 32.10 -5.28 -36.11
N ILE A 633 31.70 -6.23 -36.96
CA ILE A 633 31.99 -7.66 -36.77
C ILE A 633 32.64 -8.25 -38.02
N GLY A 634 33.94 -8.56 -37.96
CA GLY A 634 34.66 -9.13 -39.11
C GLY A 634 34.54 -8.24 -40.34
N LYS A 635 33.99 -8.79 -41.43
CA LYS A 635 33.71 -8.05 -42.69
C LYS A 635 32.33 -7.38 -42.72
N LEU A 636 31.52 -7.49 -41.66
CA LEU A 636 30.21 -6.84 -41.56
C LEU A 636 30.39 -5.39 -41.11
N GLU A 637 29.96 -4.46 -41.94
CA GLU A 637 29.95 -3.03 -41.61
C GLU A 637 28.86 -2.70 -40.58
N ALA A 638 29.15 -1.71 -39.73
CA ALA A 638 28.22 -1.21 -38.73
C ALA A 638 26.99 -0.58 -39.40
N LYS A 639 25.82 -0.78 -38.79
CA LYS A 639 24.57 -0.10 -39.17
C LYS A 639 24.33 1.03 -38.18
N GLU A 640 23.88 2.16 -38.69
CA GLU A 640 23.75 3.40 -37.91
C GLU A 640 22.34 3.99 -38.05
N ALA A 641 21.88 4.65 -36.99
CA ALA A 641 20.69 5.49 -37.00
C ALA A 641 20.91 6.71 -36.09
N GLU A 642 20.33 7.84 -36.47
CA GLU A 642 20.57 9.14 -35.84
C GLU A 642 19.24 9.83 -35.48
N CYS A 643 19.27 10.65 -34.42
CA CYS A 643 18.15 11.46 -33.97
C CYS A 643 18.63 12.88 -33.59
N GLU A 644 17.99 13.91 -34.15
CA GLU A 644 18.27 15.31 -33.81
C GLU A 644 17.53 15.71 -32.52
N ILE A 645 18.26 16.09 -31.48
CA ILE A 645 17.71 16.59 -30.22
C ILE A 645 17.79 18.11 -30.19
N ILE A 646 16.64 18.77 -30.08
CA ILE A 646 16.51 20.22 -29.97
C ILE A 646 16.18 20.56 -28.52
N VAL A 647 17.10 21.19 -27.81
CA VAL A 647 16.91 21.61 -26.42
C VAL A 647 16.51 23.08 -26.35
N LYS A 648 15.36 23.37 -25.75
CA LYS A 648 14.84 24.73 -25.52
C LYS A 648 15.05 25.17 -24.08
N ALA A 649 15.19 26.48 -23.86
CA ALA A 649 15.16 27.05 -22.51
C ALA A 649 13.86 26.69 -21.75
N LYS A 650 13.97 26.54 -20.42
CA LYS A 650 12.81 26.40 -19.54
C LYS A 650 11.96 27.68 -19.64
N ASN A 651 10.65 27.54 -19.89
CA ASN A 651 9.76 28.69 -20.10
C ASN A 651 9.83 29.66 -18.91
N LYS A 652 10.35 30.87 -19.12
CA LYS A 652 10.36 31.92 -18.10
C LYS A 652 8.95 32.49 -17.90
N PRO A 653 8.56 32.85 -16.66
CA PRO A 653 7.28 33.49 -16.42
C PRO A 653 7.16 34.86 -17.10
N VAL A 654 5.96 35.23 -17.51
CA VAL A 654 5.64 36.58 -17.97
C VAL A 654 5.57 37.48 -16.74
N ILE A 655 6.52 38.41 -16.61
CA ILE A 655 6.56 39.35 -15.48
C ILE A 655 5.40 40.33 -15.62
N GLN A 656 4.47 40.30 -14.65
CA GLN A 656 3.37 41.26 -14.56
C GLN A 656 3.83 42.58 -13.92
N LYS A 657 3.06 43.67 -14.07
CA LYS A 657 3.37 44.96 -13.43
C LYS A 657 2.52 45.14 -12.16
N GLY A 658 3.17 45.19 -11.00
CA GLY A 658 2.55 45.51 -9.69
C GLY A 658 2.39 44.30 -8.75
N GLY A 659 2.52 44.52 -7.44
CA GLY A 659 2.46 43.47 -6.41
C GLY A 659 3.82 43.09 -5.82
N SER A 660 3.84 42.10 -4.92
CA SER A 660 5.06 41.57 -4.31
C SER A 660 5.58 40.38 -5.12
N ASN A 661 6.90 40.20 -5.23
CA ASN A 661 7.46 39.00 -5.87
C ASN A 661 7.43 37.80 -4.92
N ILE A 662 7.56 36.58 -5.45
CA ILE A 662 7.52 35.35 -4.64
C ILE A 662 8.62 35.33 -3.55
N ASN A 663 9.82 35.82 -3.84
CA ASN A 663 10.89 35.92 -2.84
C ASN A 663 10.47 36.77 -1.63
N THR A 664 9.96 37.98 -1.86
CA THR A 664 9.47 38.87 -0.80
C THR A 664 8.29 38.28 -0.05
N ILE A 665 7.40 37.54 -0.73
CA ILE A 665 6.28 36.85 -0.10
C ILE A 665 6.77 35.74 0.84
N ILE A 666 7.77 34.95 0.42
CA ILE A 666 8.40 33.94 1.28
C ILE A 666 8.96 34.61 2.55
N ASP A 667 9.68 35.73 2.40
CA ASP A 667 10.21 36.49 3.54
C ASP A 667 9.09 36.97 4.47
N GLY A 668 7.96 37.41 3.91
CA GLY A 668 6.77 37.77 4.68
C GLY A 668 6.18 36.61 5.49
N VAL A 669 6.09 35.42 4.91
CA VAL A 669 5.61 34.21 5.62
C VAL A 669 6.59 33.81 6.73
N ILE A 670 7.90 33.91 6.49
CA ILE A 670 8.93 33.69 7.52
C ILE A 670 8.78 34.70 8.66
N ASP A 671 8.50 35.96 8.35
CA ASP A 671 8.24 37.01 9.34
C ASP A 671 7.00 36.71 10.20
N TYR A 672 5.90 36.29 9.56
CA TYR A 672 4.70 35.80 10.25
C TYR A 672 5.05 34.69 11.25
N TYR A 673 5.83 33.69 10.84
CA TYR A 673 6.24 32.61 11.73
C TYR A 673 7.06 33.14 12.93
N ASN A 674 8.05 34.00 12.67
CA ASN A 674 8.98 34.47 13.70
C ASN A 674 8.40 35.50 14.68
N ASN A 675 7.29 36.15 14.34
CA ASN A 675 6.70 37.21 15.15
C ASN A 675 5.32 36.84 15.69
N GLU A 676 4.38 36.46 14.83
CA GLU A 676 3.00 36.17 15.27
C GLU A 676 2.85 34.70 15.68
N HIS A 677 3.29 33.75 14.85
CA HIS A 677 3.17 32.33 15.17
C HIS A 677 4.04 31.93 16.37
N PHE A 678 5.25 32.48 16.48
CA PHE A 678 6.16 32.24 17.59
C PHE A 678 5.52 32.52 18.95
N VAL A 679 4.86 33.68 19.07
CA VAL A 679 4.19 34.09 20.31
C VAL A 679 2.96 33.22 20.56
N THR A 680 2.12 33.02 19.55
CA THR A 680 0.86 32.28 19.71
C THR A 680 1.05 30.79 19.96
N ASN A 681 2.13 30.19 19.43
CA ASN A 681 2.46 28.77 19.60
C ASN A 681 3.57 28.52 20.63
N GLN A 682 3.86 29.50 21.49
CA GLN A 682 4.82 29.38 22.61
C GLN A 682 6.19 28.85 22.19
N SER A 683 6.73 29.38 21.08
CA SER A 683 8.03 29.00 20.53
C SER A 683 8.12 27.55 20.03
N GLN A 684 7.00 26.87 19.74
CA GLN A 684 7.01 25.51 19.20
C GLN A 684 6.79 25.49 17.69
N LEU A 685 7.52 24.62 16.97
CA LEU A 685 7.22 24.24 15.58
C LEU A 685 6.99 22.74 15.50
N ILE A 686 5.96 22.31 14.77
CA ILE A 686 5.83 20.91 14.39
C ILE A 686 6.73 20.60 13.19
N GLY A 687 7.03 19.31 12.96
CA GLY A 687 8.01 18.89 11.95
C GLY A 687 7.78 19.45 10.53
N TYR A 688 6.52 19.63 10.09
CA TYR A 688 6.22 20.23 8.79
C TYR A 688 6.49 21.73 8.71
N GLU A 689 6.18 22.48 9.77
CA GLU A 689 6.46 23.92 9.82
C GLU A 689 7.96 24.15 9.86
N TYR A 690 8.66 23.35 10.66
CA TYR A 690 10.11 23.36 10.73
C TYR A 690 10.75 23.09 9.37
N SER A 691 10.31 22.03 8.69
CA SER A 691 10.80 21.67 7.36
C SER A 691 10.50 22.73 6.31
N ALA A 692 9.28 23.29 6.29
CA ALA A 692 8.89 24.35 5.37
C ALA A 692 9.73 25.62 5.57
N MET A 693 9.91 26.06 6.81
CA MET A 693 10.73 27.21 7.18
C MET A 693 12.21 26.99 6.84
N TYR A 694 12.74 25.80 7.12
CA TYR A 694 14.11 25.43 6.79
C TYR A 694 14.36 25.47 5.28
N ARG A 695 13.46 24.86 4.48
CA ARG A 695 13.52 24.91 3.01
C ARG A 695 13.39 26.32 2.46
N ALA A 696 12.61 27.18 3.11
CA ALA A 696 12.44 28.58 2.73
C ALA A 696 13.71 29.42 2.99
N GLY A 697 14.68 28.91 3.74
CA GLY A 697 15.91 29.59 4.10
C GLY A 697 15.82 30.38 5.41
N ALA A 698 14.82 30.09 6.26
CA ALA A 698 14.70 30.74 7.57
C ALA A 698 15.84 30.30 8.51
N ASP A 699 16.40 31.27 9.23
CA ASP A 699 17.37 30.99 10.31
C ASP A 699 16.63 30.71 11.62
N LEU A 700 16.44 29.42 11.90
CA LEU A 700 15.67 28.93 13.03
C LEU A 700 16.41 29.04 14.38
N SER A 701 17.70 29.37 14.36
CA SER A 701 18.50 29.58 15.57
C SER A 701 18.21 30.94 16.25
N LYS A 702 17.76 31.93 15.49
CA LYS A 702 17.59 33.33 15.97
C LYS A 702 16.52 33.53 17.04
N LYS A 703 15.49 32.68 17.10
CA LYS A 703 14.33 32.87 17.98
C LYS A 703 14.22 31.81 19.10
N GLN A 704 15.21 30.94 19.29
CA GLN A 704 15.13 29.82 20.24
C GLN A 704 13.87 28.95 20.04
N TRP A 705 13.54 28.60 18.80
CA TRP A 705 12.45 27.67 18.52
C TRP A 705 12.68 26.33 19.22
N HIS A 706 11.69 25.86 19.99
CA HIS A 706 11.64 24.50 20.51
C HIS A 706 11.17 23.57 19.39
N LEU A 707 12.10 22.74 18.93
CA LEU A 707 11.92 21.93 17.73
C LEU A 707 11.30 20.58 18.06
N ASN A 708 10.19 20.26 17.40
CA ASN A 708 9.74 18.88 17.30
C ASN A 708 9.98 18.37 15.87
N GLU A 709 11.16 17.79 15.65
CA GLU A 709 11.53 17.15 14.37
C GLU A 709 10.79 15.83 14.13
N LYS A 710 10.11 15.31 15.16
CA LYS A 710 9.33 14.08 15.09
C LYS A 710 7.89 14.41 14.70
N PHE A 711 7.48 13.85 13.59
CA PHE A 711 6.10 13.80 13.19
C PHE A 711 5.37 12.76 14.05
N GLU A 712 4.47 13.21 14.92
CA GLU A 712 3.66 12.32 15.76
C GLU A 712 2.17 12.50 15.45
N PRO A 713 1.58 11.71 14.55
CA PRO A 713 0.15 11.75 14.29
C PRO A 713 -0.61 11.20 15.49
N SER A 714 -1.77 11.78 15.80
CA SER A 714 -2.58 11.43 16.97
C SER A 714 -3.02 9.97 17.03
N PHE A 715 -3.09 9.28 15.88
CA PHE A 715 -3.58 7.90 15.75
C PHE A 715 -2.48 6.86 15.49
N ASP A 716 -1.22 7.26 15.30
CA ASP A 716 -0.11 6.36 14.96
C ASP A 716 1.23 6.91 15.45
N LYS A 717 1.36 7.00 16.78
CA LYS A 717 2.56 7.52 17.45
C LYS A 717 3.82 6.68 17.20
N GLU A 718 3.65 5.43 16.75
CA GLU A 718 4.75 4.52 16.42
C GLU A 718 5.16 4.58 14.93
N LEU A 719 4.46 5.37 14.11
CA LEU A 719 4.69 5.49 12.67
C LEU A 719 4.65 4.13 11.95
N LYS A 720 3.61 3.33 12.20
CA LYS A 720 3.39 2.01 11.58
C LYS A 720 2.82 2.11 10.17
N TYR A 721 2.10 3.18 9.86
CA TYR A 721 1.47 3.38 8.55
C TYR A 721 2.43 4.03 7.55
N ILE A 722 2.48 3.50 6.32
CA ILE A 722 3.39 3.97 5.27
C ILE A 722 3.29 5.47 5.00
N GLY A 723 2.07 6.03 5.02
CA GLY A 723 1.88 7.47 4.85
C GLY A 723 2.58 8.29 5.93
N ASN A 724 2.52 7.87 7.20
CA ASN A 724 3.17 8.59 8.29
C ASN A 724 4.70 8.43 8.26
N MET A 725 5.19 7.26 7.82
CA MET A 725 6.62 7.04 7.57
C MET A 725 7.13 7.91 6.42
N ALA A 726 6.37 8.00 5.32
CA ALA A 726 6.70 8.87 4.20
C ALA A 726 6.81 10.33 4.64
N ASP A 727 5.88 10.76 5.49
CA ASP A 727 5.81 12.12 6.05
C ASP A 727 7.03 12.44 6.91
N GLN A 728 7.34 11.55 7.85
CA GLN A 728 8.55 11.67 8.66
C GLN A 728 9.81 11.66 7.78
N SER A 729 9.85 10.80 6.75
CA SER A 729 11.01 10.70 5.86
C SER A 729 11.21 11.97 5.05
N LEU A 730 10.15 12.55 4.48
CA LEU A 730 10.22 13.79 3.71
C LEU A 730 10.73 14.96 4.55
N ILE A 731 10.26 15.08 5.81
CA ILE A 731 10.76 16.08 6.76
C ILE A 731 12.26 15.87 7.01
N LEU A 732 12.71 14.65 7.32
CA LEU A 732 14.12 14.37 7.58
C LEU A 732 15.00 14.64 6.36
N ILE A 733 14.55 14.23 5.17
CA ILE A 733 15.25 14.47 3.91
C ILE A 733 15.39 15.98 3.66
N ASP A 734 14.34 16.78 3.87
CA ASP A 734 14.39 18.23 3.72
C ASP A 734 15.46 18.86 4.63
N LEU A 735 15.51 18.40 5.88
CA LEU A 735 16.51 18.82 6.88
C LEU A 735 17.93 18.28 6.62
N GLY A 736 18.11 17.44 5.60
CA GLY A 736 19.40 16.83 5.28
C GLY A 736 19.80 15.69 6.22
N LYS A 737 18.85 15.13 6.98
CA LYS A 737 19.05 13.97 7.84
C LYS A 737 18.77 12.67 7.09
N ASP A 738 19.50 11.63 7.46
CA ASP A 738 19.34 10.30 6.88
C ASP A 738 18.09 9.62 7.42
N ALA A 739 17.00 9.67 6.66
CA ALA A 739 15.73 9.04 7.03
C ALA A 739 15.82 7.50 7.16
N ASN A 740 16.88 6.87 6.65
CA ASN A 740 17.12 5.44 6.81
C ASN A 740 17.97 5.12 8.04
N ASN A 741 18.36 6.12 8.84
CA ASN A 741 19.07 5.93 10.10
C ASN A 741 18.74 7.08 11.06
N TYR A 742 17.53 7.05 11.60
CA TYR A 742 17.03 8.08 12.51
C TYR A 742 16.37 7.44 13.73
N ASP A 743 16.88 7.73 14.92
CA ASP A 743 16.34 7.25 16.21
C ASP A 743 16.12 5.73 16.26
N GLY A 744 17.09 4.96 15.75
CA GLY A 744 17.03 3.50 15.70
C GLY A 744 16.02 2.93 14.68
N ARG A 745 15.46 3.76 13.80
CA ARG A 745 14.52 3.36 12.74
C ARG A 745 15.12 3.52 11.35
N HIS A 746 14.65 2.66 10.44
CA HIS A 746 15.08 2.60 9.05
C HIS A 746 13.88 2.89 8.13
N PHE A 747 13.32 4.11 8.23
CA PHE A 747 12.03 4.42 7.60
C PHE A 747 12.03 4.17 6.09
N ILE A 748 13.13 4.49 5.41
CA ILE A 748 13.26 4.26 3.98
C ILE A 748 13.18 2.75 3.65
N ASN A 749 13.92 1.90 4.34
CA ASN A 749 13.83 0.44 4.14
C ASN A 749 12.44 -0.11 4.49
N GLU A 750 11.81 0.40 5.55
CA GLU A 750 10.44 0.01 5.92
C GLU A 750 9.40 0.41 4.86
N ILE A 751 9.60 1.56 4.20
CA ILE A 751 8.79 1.99 3.06
C ILE A 751 9.03 1.08 1.85
N VAL A 752 10.29 0.76 1.52
CA VAL A 752 10.64 -0.19 0.44
C VAL A 752 9.92 -1.51 0.62
N GLU A 753 10.00 -2.12 1.80
CA GLU A 753 9.33 -3.40 2.08
C GLU A 753 7.81 -3.34 1.87
N LYS A 754 7.17 -2.22 2.21
CA LYS A 754 5.72 -2.05 2.08
C LYS A 754 5.30 -1.78 0.63
N ILE A 755 6.08 -0.98 -0.09
CA ILE A 755 5.87 -0.69 -1.52
C ILE A 755 6.02 -1.97 -2.34
N ASP A 756 7.12 -2.70 -2.16
CA ASP A 756 7.44 -3.89 -2.96
C ASP A 756 6.47 -5.05 -2.69
N ARG A 757 5.92 -5.17 -1.47
CA ARG A 757 4.94 -6.21 -1.12
C ARG A 757 3.50 -5.85 -1.52
N SER A 758 3.21 -4.58 -1.82
CA SER A 758 1.84 -4.13 -2.10
C SER A 758 1.43 -4.45 -3.53
N ASN A 759 0.36 -5.22 -3.71
CA ASN A 759 -0.15 -5.61 -5.03
C ASN A 759 -1.36 -4.78 -5.51
N ASN A 760 -1.91 -3.93 -4.65
CA ASN A 760 -3.01 -3.04 -4.98
C ASN A 760 -2.51 -1.81 -5.74
N TYR A 761 -3.41 -1.10 -6.43
CA TYR A 761 -3.08 0.24 -6.91
C TYR A 761 -2.65 1.13 -5.75
N PHE A 762 -1.77 2.08 -6.01
CA PHE A 762 -1.24 2.97 -4.99
C PHE A 762 -2.14 4.18 -4.83
N GLY A 763 -2.67 4.36 -3.62
CA GLY A 763 -3.34 5.58 -3.21
C GLY A 763 -2.33 6.61 -2.70
N GLN A 764 -2.84 7.69 -2.14
CA GLN A 764 -2.10 8.85 -1.63
C GLN A 764 -0.97 8.43 -0.69
N ARG A 765 -1.18 7.43 0.17
CA ARG A 765 -0.19 7.01 1.18
C ARG A 765 0.99 6.31 0.54
N GLU A 766 0.74 5.38 -0.37
CA GLU A 766 1.78 4.64 -1.09
C GLU A 766 2.50 5.55 -2.09
N ILE A 767 1.78 6.43 -2.80
CA ILE A 767 2.38 7.41 -3.72
C ILE A 767 3.34 8.33 -2.96
N ARG A 768 2.96 8.84 -1.77
CA ARG A 768 3.86 9.63 -0.93
C ARG A 768 5.09 8.83 -0.47
N GLY A 769 4.93 7.53 -0.24
CA GLY A 769 6.04 6.61 -0.02
C GLY A 769 7.02 6.61 -1.20
N VAL A 770 6.52 6.45 -2.43
CA VAL A 770 7.35 6.51 -3.65
C VAL A 770 8.06 7.86 -3.78
N ILE A 771 7.36 8.98 -3.55
CA ILE A 771 7.97 10.33 -3.55
C ILE A 771 9.11 10.43 -2.52
N ALA A 772 8.93 9.87 -1.32
CA ALA A 772 9.96 9.86 -0.29
C ALA A 772 11.18 9.01 -0.71
N LEU A 773 10.97 7.85 -1.34
CA LEU A 773 12.05 7.01 -1.88
C LEU A 773 12.83 7.73 -2.98
N ASP A 774 12.12 8.34 -3.93
CA ASP A 774 12.72 9.12 -5.03
C ASP A 774 13.59 10.26 -4.49
N LYS A 775 13.04 11.04 -3.57
CA LYS A 775 13.73 12.18 -2.97
C LYS A 775 14.93 11.76 -2.13
N TYR A 776 14.82 10.63 -1.42
CA TYR A 776 15.95 10.06 -0.66
C TYR A 776 17.08 9.64 -1.59
N ASN A 777 16.76 8.88 -2.64
CA ASN A 777 17.73 8.38 -3.62
C ASN A 777 18.41 9.51 -4.41
N GLU A 778 17.71 10.63 -4.65
CA GLU A 778 18.28 11.83 -5.25
C GLU A 778 19.23 12.56 -4.30
N LYS A 779 18.86 12.70 -3.02
CA LYS A 779 19.66 13.46 -2.04
C LYS A 779 20.85 12.68 -1.47
N PHE A 780 20.70 11.38 -1.27
CA PHE A 780 21.68 10.48 -0.66
C PHE A 780 22.12 9.41 -1.67
N SER A 781 22.65 9.83 -2.81
CA SER A 781 23.00 8.93 -3.92
C SER A 781 24.05 7.86 -3.56
N ASP A 782 24.90 8.14 -2.57
CA ASP A 782 25.88 7.21 -2.00
C ASP A 782 25.24 6.10 -1.15
N LYS A 783 24.01 6.33 -0.67
CA LYS A 783 23.21 5.41 0.15
C LYS A 783 21.92 4.99 -0.54
N LYS A 784 21.85 5.09 -1.88
CA LYS A 784 20.67 4.77 -2.67
C LYS A 784 20.09 3.41 -2.25
N VAL A 785 18.79 3.37 -1.98
CA VAL A 785 18.06 2.12 -1.75
C VAL A 785 17.46 1.61 -3.06
N ASN A 786 17.48 0.29 -3.23
CA ASN A 786 16.83 -0.36 -4.37
C ASN A 786 15.42 -0.80 -3.97
N TYR A 787 14.42 -0.33 -4.71
CA TYR A 787 13.04 -0.80 -4.63
C TYR A 787 12.55 -1.15 -6.03
N ASN A 788 11.44 -1.86 -6.15
CA ASN A 788 10.90 -2.25 -7.45
C ASN A 788 10.19 -1.06 -8.13
N GLU A 789 10.97 -0.16 -8.72
CA GLU A 789 10.52 1.06 -9.42
C GLU A 789 9.42 0.75 -10.44
N LYS A 790 9.60 -0.28 -11.28
CA LYS A 790 8.62 -0.67 -12.31
C LYS A 790 7.29 -1.09 -11.69
N HIS A 791 7.31 -1.95 -10.68
CA HIS A 791 6.10 -2.38 -9.97
C HIS A 791 5.41 -1.19 -9.30
N ALA A 792 6.16 -0.35 -8.60
CA ALA A 792 5.61 0.82 -7.92
C ALA A 792 4.87 1.74 -8.91
N ILE A 793 5.50 2.02 -10.05
CA ILE A 793 4.94 2.90 -11.08
C ILE A 793 3.74 2.24 -11.77
N GLU A 794 3.79 0.95 -12.07
CA GLU A 794 2.61 0.20 -12.54
C GLU A 794 1.42 0.34 -11.57
N LYS A 795 1.66 0.26 -10.25
CA LYS A 795 0.59 0.44 -9.24
C LYS A 795 0.07 1.87 -9.14
N ILE A 796 0.89 2.88 -9.41
CA ILE A 796 0.41 4.26 -9.55
C ILE A 796 -0.47 4.37 -10.80
N LEU A 797 -0.02 3.83 -11.95
CA LEU A 797 -0.78 3.86 -13.20
C LEU A 797 -2.14 3.14 -13.09
N ASP A 798 -2.23 2.04 -12.35
CA ASP A 798 -3.48 1.33 -12.04
C ASP A 798 -4.55 2.21 -11.33
N ALA A 799 -4.12 3.31 -10.71
CA ALA A 799 -4.99 4.26 -10.03
C ALA A 799 -5.57 5.33 -10.99
N GLN A 800 -5.09 5.45 -12.23
CA GLN A 800 -5.61 6.41 -13.20
C GLN A 800 -7.03 6.00 -13.67
N CYS A 801 -7.95 6.97 -13.71
CA CYS A 801 -9.31 6.80 -14.18
C CYS A 801 -9.45 7.21 -15.65
N GLU A 802 -10.62 6.92 -16.23
CA GLU A 802 -10.95 7.29 -17.62
C GLU A 802 -10.94 8.81 -17.86
N ASP A 803 -11.29 9.60 -16.84
CA ASP A 803 -11.23 11.07 -16.88
C ASP A 803 -9.79 11.63 -16.85
N GLY A 804 -8.78 10.75 -16.72
CA GLY A 804 -7.36 11.08 -16.69
C GLY A 804 -6.80 11.38 -15.30
N GLY A 805 -7.65 11.64 -14.30
CA GLY A 805 -7.22 11.86 -12.92
C GLY A 805 -6.87 10.54 -12.20
N PHE A 806 -6.28 10.64 -11.01
CA PHE A 806 -5.93 9.47 -10.20
C PHE A 806 -6.85 9.35 -8.99
N LYS A 807 -7.33 8.14 -8.71
CA LYS A 807 -8.26 7.86 -7.60
C LYS A 807 -7.53 7.52 -6.31
N GLU A 808 -7.98 8.11 -5.20
CA GLU A 808 -7.64 7.61 -3.86
C GLU A 808 -8.49 6.38 -3.50
N ARG A 809 -9.72 6.34 -4.02
CA ARG A 809 -10.64 5.20 -3.82
C ARG A 809 -11.35 4.85 -5.13
N LYS A 810 -12.49 5.50 -5.37
CA LYS A 810 -13.39 5.17 -6.49
C LYS A 810 -13.34 6.18 -7.63
N THR A 811 -13.10 7.45 -7.31
CA THR A 811 -13.12 8.56 -8.26
C THR A 811 -11.80 9.29 -8.19
N SER A 812 -11.42 9.92 -9.30
CA SER A 812 -10.31 10.85 -9.38
C SER A 812 -10.46 11.96 -8.33
N THR A 813 -9.36 12.32 -7.70
CA THR A 813 -9.29 13.48 -6.82
C THR A 813 -8.13 14.36 -7.26
N ILE A 814 -8.28 15.66 -7.07
CA ILE A 814 -7.25 16.66 -7.38
C ILE A 814 -5.95 16.35 -6.62
N ILE A 815 -6.05 16.05 -5.33
CA ILE A 815 -4.91 15.77 -4.45
C ILE A 815 -4.16 14.52 -4.90
N ASN A 816 -4.87 13.42 -5.18
CA ASN A 816 -4.20 12.18 -5.55
C ASN A 816 -3.61 12.25 -6.96
N THR A 817 -4.27 12.97 -7.87
CA THR A 817 -3.71 13.30 -9.20
C THR A 817 -2.42 14.11 -9.06
N ALA A 818 -2.38 15.08 -8.14
CA ALA A 818 -1.19 15.86 -7.87
C ALA A 818 -0.02 15.03 -7.33
N TYR A 819 -0.25 14.17 -6.34
CA TYR A 819 0.78 13.25 -5.85
C TYR A 819 1.25 12.28 -6.93
N ALA A 820 0.35 11.76 -7.77
CA ALA A 820 0.73 10.92 -8.89
C ALA A 820 1.64 11.69 -9.88
N LEU A 821 1.32 12.94 -10.23
CA LEU A 821 2.18 13.77 -11.08
C LEU A 821 3.57 13.99 -10.45
N MET A 822 3.64 14.25 -9.15
CA MET A 822 4.91 14.40 -8.44
C MET A 822 5.76 13.13 -8.51
N ALA A 823 5.19 11.96 -8.22
CA ALA A 823 5.89 10.68 -8.31
C ALA A 823 6.31 10.38 -9.75
N LEU A 824 5.36 10.40 -10.69
CA LEU A 824 5.60 10.06 -12.11
C LEU A 824 6.61 10.99 -12.79
N SER A 825 6.80 12.21 -12.30
CA SER A 825 7.75 13.17 -12.87
C SER A 825 9.19 12.65 -12.94
N LYS A 826 9.57 11.73 -12.04
CA LYS A 826 10.92 11.14 -11.95
C LYS A 826 11.08 9.84 -12.74
N HIS A 827 9.99 9.30 -13.28
CA HIS A 827 9.93 7.97 -13.92
C HIS A 827 9.40 8.04 -15.36
N LYS A 828 9.70 9.13 -16.08
CA LYS A 828 9.22 9.37 -17.47
C LYS A 828 9.77 8.38 -18.50
N ASP A 829 10.78 7.61 -18.14
CA ASP A 829 11.42 6.55 -18.92
C ASP A 829 10.62 5.22 -18.91
N ILE A 830 9.67 5.07 -17.98
CA ILE A 830 8.81 3.88 -17.89
C ILE A 830 7.63 4.00 -18.88
N GLU A 831 7.37 2.92 -19.62
CA GLU A 831 6.29 2.85 -20.61
C GLU A 831 4.93 3.20 -19.99
N GLY A 832 4.13 4.01 -20.69
CA GLY A 832 2.82 4.46 -20.24
C GLY A 832 2.83 5.71 -19.34
N VAL A 833 3.95 6.05 -18.71
CA VAL A 833 4.04 7.19 -17.77
C VAL A 833 3.76 8.54 -18.46
N ASN A 834 4.40 8.82 -19.60
CA ASN A 834 4.18 10.08 -20.31
C ASN A 834 2.72 10.24 -20.76
N GLY A 835 2.09 9.15 -21.24
CA GLY A 835 0.68 9.15 -21.60
C GLY A 835 -0.24 9.40 -20.40
N ALA A 836 0.11 8.85 -19.23
CA ALA A 836 -0.63 9.08 -18.00
C ALA A 836 -0.48 10.51 -17.48
N ILE A 837 0.73 11.09 -17.53
CA ILE A 837 0.97 12.51 -17.19
C ILE A 837 0.11 13.40 -18.08
N SER A 838 0.10 13.20 -19.40
CA SER A 838 -0.73 14.00 -20.31
C SER A 838 -2.22 13.94 -19.96
N LYS A 839 -2.75 12.75 -19.66
CA LYS A 839 -4.15 12.59 -19.23
C LYS A 839 -4.45 13.29 -17.91
N ALA A 840 -3.53 13.23 -16.95
CA ALA A 840 -3.70 13.92 -15.67
C ALA A 840 -3.66 15.45 -15.82
N LEU A 841 -2.84 15.97 -16.73
CA LEU A 841 -2.85 17.41 -17.07
C LEU A 841 -4.18 17.82 -17.71
N THR A 842 -4.73 17.00 -18.61
CA THR A 842 -6.09 17.23 -19.16
C THR A 842 -7.15 17.25 -18.07
N TYR A 843 -7.14 16.26 -17.17
CA TYR A 843 -8.05 16.24 -16.01
C TYR A 843 -7.93 17.52 -15.18
N LEU A 844 -6.70 17.95 -14.85
CA LEU A 844 -6.47 19.17 -14.09
C LEU A 844 -7.00 20.42 -14.82
N HIS A 845 -6.84 20.51 -16.14
CA HIS A 845 -7.41 21.59 -16.95
C HIS A 845 -8.95 21.61 -16.88
N ASP A 846 -9.59 20.45 -16.90
CA ASP A 846 -11.06 20.29 -16.87
C ASP A 846 -11.64 20.68 -15.50
N VAL A 847 -10.94 20.35 -14.41
CA VAL A 847 -11.41 20.69 -13.06
C VAL A 847 -10.99 22.10 -12.61
N GLN A 848 -10.06 22.74 -13.32
CA GLN A 848 -9.61 24.11 -13.04
C GLN A 848 -10.76 25.11 -13.15
N LYS A 849 -10.90 25.98 -12.15
CA LYS A 849 -11.98 26.97 -12.08
C LYS A 849 -11.56 28.32 -12.66
N ASP A 850 -12.55 29.19 -12.88
CA ASP A 850 -12.37 30.50 -13.52
C ASP A 850 -11.46 31.46 -12.74
N ASP A 851 -11.26 31.21 -11.45
CA ASP A 851 -10.31 31.92 -10.59
C ASP A 851 -8.86 31.40 -10.72
N GLY A 852 -8.63 30.39 -11.55
CA GLY A 852 -7.34 29.72 -11.74
C GLY A 852 -7.10 28.56 -10.76
N GLY A 853 -7.99 28.36 -9.78
CA GLY A 853 -7.86 27.39 -8.70
C GLY A 853 -8.23 25.96 -9.08
N PHE A 854 -7.82 25.02 -8.22
CA PHE A 854 -8.13 23.59 -8.36
C PHE A 854 -8.95 23.13 -7.16
N TYR A 855 -10.26 22.93 -7.36
CA TYR A 855 -11.14 22.42 -6.31
C TYR A 855 -12.44 21.82 -6.86
N ASP A 856 -13.06 20.90 -6.11
CA ASP A 856 -14.32 20.25 -6.53
C ASP A 856 -15.56 21.09 -6.18
N LYS A 857 -15.69 21.47 -4.90
CA LYS A 857 -16.86 22.21 -4.37
C LYS A 857 -16.47 23.57 -3.78
N SER A 858 -15.44 23.58 -2.94
CA SER A 858 -14.94 24.77 -2.26
C SER A 858 -13.43 24.87 -2.44
N PHE A 859 -12.94 26.09 -2.64
CA PHE A 859 -11.52 26.37 -2.68
C PHE A 859 -10.90 26.06 -1.30
N ILE A 860 -9.92 25.15 -1.30
CA ILE A 860 -9.14 24.79 -0.11
C ILE A 860 -7.67 24.94 -0.47
N THR A 861 -6.94 25.78 0.26
CA THR A 861 -5.52 26.09 0.00
C THR A 861 -4.69 24.83 -0.14
N GLY A 862 -4.85 23.87 0.78
CA GLY A 862 -4.11 22.60 0.74
C GLY A 862 -4.33 21.77 -0.53
N ASN A 863 -5.56 21.71 -1.06
CA ASN A 863 -5.84 20.93 -2.27
C ASN A 863 -5.24 21.59 -3.51
N HIS A 864 -5.36 22.93 -3.56
CA HIS A 864 -4.83 23.73 -4.64
C HIS A 864 -3.29 23.70 -4.68
N VAL A 865 -2.65 23.81 -3.51
CA VAL A 865 -1.19 23.73 -3.33
C VAL A 865 -0.63 22.44 -3.92
N GLU A 866 -1.23 21.28 -3.62
CA GLU A 866 -0.67 20.03 -4.13
C GLU A 866 -0.78 19.96 -5.66
N ALA A 867 -1.91 20.38 -6.25
CA ALA A 867 -2.05 20.46 -7.70
C ALA A 867 -1.00 21.36 -8.34
N LEU A 868 -0.74 22.54 -7.75
CA LEU A 868 0.31 23.45 -8.22
C LEU A 868 1.70 22.81 -8.15
N ARG A 869 2.03 22.09 -7.08
CA ARG A 869 3.28 21.34 -6.94
C ARG A 869 3.40 20.21 -7.96
N GLY A 870 2.30 19.50 -8.23
CA GLY A 870 2.23 18.48 -9.27
C GLY A 870 2.54 19.03 -10.66
N LEU A 871 1.98 20.20 -11.02
CA LEU A 871 2.29 20.89 -12.28
C LEU A 871 3.78 21.24 -12.36
N ILE A 872 4.33 21.84 -11.31
CA ILE A 872 5.74 22.23 -11.25
C ILE A 872 6.65 21.01 -11.42
N ALA A 873 6.34 19.91 -10.73
CA ALA A 873 7.13 18.68 -10.75
C ALA A 873 7.25 18.10 -12.17
N VAL A 874 6.17 18.09 -12.96
CA VAL A 874 6.21 17.58 -14.33
C VAL A 874 6.76 18.59 -15.36
N GLY A 875 7.05 19.82 -14.94
CA GLY A 875 7.65 20.87 -15.77
C GLY A 875 6.64 21.79 -16.48
N GLU A 876 5.39 21.81 -16.00
CA GLU A 876 4.37 22.73 -16.49
C GLU A 876 4.64 24.16 -16.03
N ASN A 877 4.27 25.13 -16.86
CA ASN A 877 4.34 26.55 -16.50
C ASN A 877 2.97 26.99 -15.96
N PRO A 878 2.77 27.09 -14.63
CA PRO A 878 1.48 27.43 -14.05
C PRO A 878 1.02 28.87 -14.35
N THR A 879 1.86 29.74 -14.94
CA THR A 879 1.48 31.10 -15.34
C THR A 879 1.33 31.26 -16.86
N SER A 880 1.36 30.15 -17.61
CA SER A 880 1.23 30.17 -19.08
C SER A 880 -0.22 30.38 -19.52
N LYS A 881 -0.41 30.78 -20.78
CA LYS A 881 -1.74 31.02 -21.36
C LYS A 881 -2.68 29.82 -21.24
N GLN A 882 -2.17 28.59 -21.36
CA GLN A 882 -2.98 27.37 -21.23
C GLN A 882 -3.55 27.17 -19.81
N TRP A 883 -2.83 27.63 -18.78
CA TRP A 883 -3.25 27.55 -17.38
C TRP A 883 -3.95 28.83 -16.90
N THR A 884 -4.18 29.80 -17.78
CA THR A 884 -4.75 31.12 -17.45
C THR A 884 -6.16 31.24 -18.03
N LYS A 885 -7.20 31.36 -17.18
CA LYS A 885 -8.61 31.38 -17.64
C LYS A 885 -9.07 32.79 -18.10
N SER A 886 -8.74 33.83 -17.33
CA SER A 886 -8.91 35.25 -17.70
C SER A 886 -7.58 35.98 -17.48
N SER A 887 -7.38 37.22 -17.96
CA SER A 887 -6.07 37.83 -18.28
C SER A 887 -4.93 37.63 -17.26
N ASP A 888 -5.22 37.48 -15.97
CA ASP A 888 -4.25 37.27 -14.88
C ASP A 888 -4.59 36.10 -13.93
N LYS A 889 -5.73 35.40 -14.10
CA LYS A 889 -6.19 34.34 -13.19
C LYS A 889 -5.64 32.98 -13.56
N ASN A 890 -4.45 32.71 -13.03
CA ASN A 890 -3.70 31.46 -13.19
C ASN A 890 -3.53 30.73 -11.84
N PRO A 891 -3.05 29.48 -11.82
CA PRO A 891 -2.82 28.73 -10.59
C PRO A 891 -1.98 29.45 -9.54
N VAL A 892 -0.95 30.21 -9.94
CA VAL A 892 -0.17 30.98 -8.97
C VAL A 892 -1.02 32.09 -8.34
N TYR A 893 -1.78 32.84 -9.14
CA TYR A 893 -2.72 33.86 -8.64
C TYR A 893 -3.76 33.27 -7.68
N ALA A 894 -4.32 32.10 -8.01
CA ALA A 894 -5.38 31.47 -7.24
C ALA A 894 -4.95 31.15 -5.79
N LEU A 895 -3.69 30.76 -5.56
CA LEU A 895 -3.11 30.55 -4.23
C LEU A 895 -3.28 31.79 -3.32
N PHE A 896 -3.18 32.98 -3.88
CA PHE A 896 -3.22 34.24 -3.13
C PHE A 896 -4.63 34.80 -2.92
N THR A 897 -5.68 34.12 -3.41
CA THR A 897 -7.07 34.51 -3.11
C THR A 897 -7.43 34.38 -1.63
N LEU A 898 -6.61 33.64 -0.86
CA LEU A 898 -6.72 33.45 0.59
C LEU A 898 -5.48 33.98 1.34
N TRP A 899 -4.70 34.88 0.72
CA TRP A 899 -3.63 35.63 1.38
C TRP A 899 -4.20 36.59 2.43
N LYS A 900 -3.52 36.72 3.57
CA LYS A 900 -3.94 37.56 4.69
C LYS A 900 -2.99 38.72 4.93
N ASP A 901 -3.53 39.78 5.53
CA ASP A 901 -2.78 40.99 5.88
C ASP A 901 -1.63 40.73 6.87
N ASN A 902 -1.66 39.62 7.60
CA ASN A 902 -0.58 39.23 8.51
C ASN A 902 0.46 38.29 7.87
N ASN A 903 0.55 38.26 6.55
CA ASN A 903 1.49 37.43 5.77
C ASN A 903 1.30 35.91 5.94
N SER A 904 0.07 35.46 6.19
CA SER A 904 -0.30 34.03 6.28
C SER A 904 -1.44 33.68 5.31
N PHE A 905 -1.88 32.41 5.31
CA PHE A 905 -2.94 31.92 4.41
C PHE A 905 -4.11 31.33 5.19
N ASP A 906 -5.34 31.67 4.82
CA ASP A 906 -6.53 30.95 5.31
C ASP A 906 -6.66 29.60 4.58
N ALA A 907 -7.30 28.61 5.22
CA ALA A 907 -7.55 27.33 4.56
C ALA A 907 -8.70 27.41 3.56
N GLN A 908 -9.72 28.24 3.86
CA GLN A 908 -10.88 28.51 3.01
C GLN A 908 -11.45 29.90 3.33
N LYS A 909 -12.28 30.46 2.44
CA LYS A 909 -12.84 31.80 2.63
C LYS A 909 -13.79 31.87 3.84
N GLY A 910 -13.58 32.86 4.72
CA GLY A 910 -14.49 33.16 5.85
C GLY A 910 -14.29 32.30 7.11
N GLU A 911 -13.12 31.70 7.29
CA GLU A 911 -12.81 30.98 8.53
C GLU A 911 -12.75 31.90 9.76
N SER A 912 -13.30 31.41 10.87
CA SER A 912 -13.26 32.10 12.17
C SER A 912 -11.85 32.09 12.76
N ILE A 913 -11.49 33.15 13.49
CA ILE A 913 -10.22 33.28 14.25
C ILE A 913 -9.94 32.11 15.21
N ASN A 914 -10.98 31.34 15.59
CA ASN A 914 -10.87 30.21 16.51
C ASN A 914 -10.65 28.86 15.80
N ASN A 915 -10.59 28.83 14.46
CA ASN A 915 -10.33 27.62 13.69
C ASN A 915 -8.83 27.55 13.32
N ARG A 916 -8.13 26.48 13.72
CA ARG A 916 -6.67 26.31 13.49
C ARG A 916 -6.29 25.97 12.03
N GLY A 917 -7.25 25.88 11.10
CA GLY A 917 -7.03 25.50 9.71
C GLY A 917 -6.00 26.35 8.95
N TRP A 918 -5.88 27.64 9.29
CA TRP A 918 -4.96 28.58 8.63
C TRP A 918 -3.46 28.29 8.89
N VAL A 919 -3.10 27.69 10.03
CA VAL A 919 -1.70 27.29 10.29
C VAL A 919 -1.26 26.20 9.32
N GLU A 920 -2.13 25.22 9.06
CA GLU A 920 -1.87 24.15 8.10
C GLU A 920 -1.78 24.67 6.66
N ALA A 921 -2.70 25.57 6.30
CA ALA A 921 -2.70 26.23 5.00
C ALA A 921 -1.40 27.03 4.76
N THR A 922 -0.87 27.68 5.80
CA THR A 922 0.32 28.53 5.70
C THR A 922 1.59 27.75 5.42
N TRP A 923 1.90 26.67 6.16
CA TRP A 923 3.10 25.88 5.86
C TRP A 923 2.99 25.14 4.51
N LYS A 924 1.78 24.70 4.12
CA LYS A 924 1.55 24.09 2.80
C LYS A 924 1.79 25.09 1.68
N ALA A 925 1.26 26.31 1.81
CA ALA A 925 1.52 27.39 0.86
C ALA A 925 3.02 27.72 0.79
N LEU A 926 3.73 27.76 1.93
CA LEU A 926 5.17 27.96 1.96
C LEU A 926 5.93 26.88 1.16
N TYR A 927 5.54 25.61 1.26
CA TYR A 927 6.09 24.54 0.43
C TYR A 927 5.92 24.81 -1.07
N ALA A 928 4.73 25.22 -1.52
CA ALA A 928 4.50 25.56 -2.93
C ALA A 928 5.29 26.80 -3.38
N LEU A 929 5.42 27.81 -2.52
CA LEU A 929 6.21 29.02 -2.82
C LEU A 929 7.69 28.69 -3.00
N VAL A 930 8.24 27.81 -2.14
CA VAL A 930 9.62 27.33 -2.29
C VAL A 930 9.77 26.51 -3.58
N ASP A 931 8.83 25.60 -3.88
CA ASP A 931 8.87 24.82 -5.12
C ASP A 931 8.76 25.74 -6.38
N LEU A 932 7.97 26.83 -6.31
CA LEU A 932 7.91 27.87 -7.34
C LEU A 932 9.25 28.62 -7.47
N LYS A 933 9.86 29.03 -6.36
CA LYS A 933 11.17 29.69 -6.33
C LYS A 933 12.24 28.81 -6.97
N GLU A 934 12.32 27.54 -6.57
CA GLU A 934 13.22 26.53 -7.13
C GLU A 934 12.95 26.29 -8.63
N ALA A 935 11.69 26.39 -9.07
CA ALA A 935 11.31 26.31 -10.47
C ALA A 935 11.63 27.59 -11.29
N GLY A 936 12.16 28.64 -10.66
CA GLY A 936 12.58 29.88 -11.31
C GLY A 936 11.57 31.03 -11.24
N TYR A 937 10.53 30.93 -10.39
CA TYR A 937 9.49 31.95 -10.23
C TYR A 937 9.77 32.94 -9.09
N GLY A 938 10.96 32.96 -8.48
CA GLY A 938 11.26 33.85 -7.35
C GLY A 938 10.96 35.33 -7.61
N GLU A 939 11.25 35.81 -8.83
CA GLU A 939 10.98 37.20 -9.27
C GLU A 939 9.60 37.40 -9.90
N TYR A 940 8.75 36.37 -9.92
CA TYR A 940 7.38 36.51 -10.44
C TYR A 940 6.55 37.40 -9.51
N LEU A 941 6.00 38.49 -10.06
CA LEU A 941 5.14 39.43 -9.34
C LEU A 941 3.70 38.92 -9.28
N VAL A 942 3.14 38.91 -8.06
CA VAL A 942 1.76 38.52 -7.82
C VAL A 942 0.90 39.76 -7.63
N ASN A 943 0.02 40.04 -8.61
CA ASN A 943 -0.87 41.20 -8.58
C ASN A 943 -1.75 41.21 -7.31
N GLY A 944 -1.88 42.38 -6.70
CA GLY A 944 -2.77 42.60 -5.55
C GLY A 944 -2.24 42.10 -4.21
N VAL A 945 -1.09 41.41 -4.17
CA VAL A 945 -0.48 40.91 -2.93
C VAL A 945 0.50 41.95 -2.39
N LYS A 946 0.27 42.37 -1.14
CA LYS A 946 1.18 43.20 -0.35
C LYS A 946 1.67 42.40 0.85
N VAL A 947 2.96 42.51 1.12
CA VAL A 947 3.60 41.91 2.30
C VAL A 947 3.70 42.99 3.37
N LYS A 948 3.00 42.80 4.49
CA LYS A 948 3.03 43.67 5.66
C LYS A 948 4.45 43.79 6.18
N GLY A 949 4.89 45.01 6.47
CA GLY A 949 6.23 45.31 6.99
C GLY A 949 7.37 45.31 5.96
N LEU A 950 7.12 44.94 4.70
CA LEU A 950 8.11 44.97 3.60
C LEU A 950 7.66 45.80 2.39
N ASN A 951 6.35 45.94 2.16
CA ASN A 951 5.76 46.70 1.04
C ASN A 951 4.73 47.76 1.48
N ASP A 952 4.62 48.01 2.78
CA ASP A 952 3.99 49.23 3.28
C ASP A 952 5.03 50.32 3.05
N GLY A 953 4.76 51.24 2.11
CA GLY A 953 5.56 52.45 2.02
C GLY A 953 5.66 53.03 3.42
N GLU A 954 6.88 53.35 3.84
CA GLU A 954 7.11 54.16 5.02
C GLU A 954 6.15 55.34 4.95
N ASP A 955 5.09 55.31 5.77
CA ASP A 955 4.43 56.55 6.15
C ASP A 955 5.54 57.24 6.98
N ASP A 956 6.20 58.20 6.34
CA ASP A 956 7.20 59.15 6.88
C ASP A 956 6.60 59.95 8.04
N LYS A 957 6.19 59.24 9.08
CA LYS A 957 5.88 59.78 10.39
C LYS A 957 6.96 59.25 11.32
N GLU A 958 7.73 60.20 11.84
CA GLU A 958 8.71 59.98 12.89
C GLU A 958 8.15 59.00 13.94
N GLU A 959 8.94 58.00 14.29
CA GLU A 959 8.65 57.12 15.43
C GLU A 959 8.48 58.00 16.66
N LYS A 960 7.28 58.00 17.26
CA LYS A 960 7.06 58.72 18.50
C LYS A 960 7.42 57.76 19.63
N ILE A 961 8.19 58.28 20.57
CA ILE A 961 8.61 57.55 21.76
C ILE A 961 8.10 58.25 23.02
N CYS A 962 7.83 57.49 24.06
CA CYS A 962 7.49 57.96 25.40
C CYS A 962 8.36 57.21 26.41
N LYS A 963 9.16 57.94 27.20
CA LYS A 963 10.10 57.38 28.18
C LYS A 963 9.50 57.41 29.57
N VAL A 964 9.22 56.25 30.15
CA VAL A 964 8.61 56.11 31.48
C VAL A 964 9.49 55.28 32.37
N ASN A 965 9.34 55.38 33.68
CA ASN A 965 10.04 54.52 34.63
C ASN A 965 9.10 53.39 35.05
N VAL A 966 9.54 52.13 34.96
CA VAL A 966 8.70 50.97 35.34
C VAL A 966 9.39 50.13 36.42
N ALA A 967 8.59 49.65 37.37
CA ALA A 967 8.96 48.61 38.33
C ALA A 967 7.88 47.52 38.35
N ILE A 968 8.29 46.26 38.47
CA ILE A 968 7.38 45.12 38.63
C ILE A 968 7.77 44.40 39.92
N VAL A 969 6.83 44.30 40.87
CA VAL A 969 7.15 43.88 42.24
C VAL A 969 6.17 42.84 42.78
N LEU A 970 6.68 41.93 43.61
CA LEU A 970 5.90 40.94 44.34
C LEU A 970 6.01 41.15 45.86
N PRO A 971 4.95 40.84 46.63
CA PRO A 971 4.99 40.90 48.07
C PRO A 971 5.74 39.69 48.66
N GLU A 972 6.80 39.95 49.42
CA GLU A 972 7.57 38.96 50.18
C GLU A 972 7.71 39.46 51.63
N ASN A 973 7.27 38.67 52.62
CA ASN A 973 7.39 38.96 54.06
C ASN A 973 6.89 40.37 54.48
N GLY A 974 5.79 40.84 53.89
CA GLY A 974 5.20 42.15 54.21
C GLY A 974 5.88 43.36 53.55
N LYS A 975 6.85 43.15 52.66
CA LYS A 975 7.50 44.16 51.81
C LYS A 975 7.39 43.78 50.34
N TYR A 976 7.62 44.72 49.43
CA TYR A 976 7.66 44.45 47.99
C TYR A 976 9.10 44.25 47.53
N VAL A 977 9.33 43.19 46.76
CA VAL A 977 10.62 42.85 46.14
C VAL A 977 10.50 43.01 44.64
N SER A 978 11.50 43.64 44.03
CA SER A 978 11.52 43.91 42.59
C SER A 978 11.89 42.68 41.78
N TYR A 979 10.97 42.26 40.92
CA TYR A 979 11.19 41.27 39.86
C TYR A 979 11.67 41.94 38.57
N PHE A 980 11.22 43.17 38.33
CA PHE A 980 11.83 44.11 37.39
C PHE A 980 12.21 45.36 38.18
N LYS A 981 13.52 45.61 38.32
CA LYS A 981 14.04 46.73 39.10
C LYS A 981 13.55 48.06 38.51
N PRO A 982 13.31 49.09 39.34
CA PRO A 982 12.93 50.42 38.85
C PRO A 982 13.95 50.95 37.84
N GLN A 983 13.52 51.12 36.58
CA GLN A 983 14.36 51.67 35.52
C GLN A 983 13.54 52.35 34.42
N GLU A 984 14.18 53.24 33.65
CA GLU A 984 13.57 53.86 32.47
C GLU A 984 13.36 52.84 31.36
N VAL A 985 12.18 52.85 30.75
CA VAL A 985 11.80 52.07 29.58
C VAL A 985 11.23 53.00 28.51
N THR A 986 11.49 52.68 27.24
CA THR A 986 11.04 53.49 26.11
C THR A 986 9.88 52.80 25.40
N ILE A 987 8.70 53.41 25.47
CA ILE A 987 7.52 52.99 24.72
C ILE A 987 7.58 53.61 23.34
N SER A 988 7.74 52.79 22.31
CA SER A 988 7.57 53.18 20.90
C SER A 988 6.15 52.90 20.42
N ASP A 989 5.52 53.88 19.75
CA ASP A 989 4.20 53.72 19.12
C ASP A 989 4.21 52.76 17.91
N LYS A 990 5.39 52.43 17.39
CA LYS A 990 5.61 51.41 16.37
C LYS A 990 5.83 50.01 16.95
N LYS A 991 6.54 49.90 18.09
CA LYS A 991 6.95 48.61 18.67
C LYS A 991 5.98 48.04 19.72
N HIS A 992 5.15 48.88 20.33
CA HIS A 992 4.22 48.47 21.38
C HIS A 992 2.79 48.84 20.98
N ASP A 993 1.96 47.83 20.69
CA ASP A 993 0.61 47.98 20.13
C ASP A 993 -0.38 48.66 21.09
N LYS A 994 -0.07 48.75 22.38
CA LYS A 994 -0.87 49.49 23.37
C LYS A 994 -0.50 50.97 23.44
N GLY A 995 0.46 51.41 22.62
CA GLY A 995 0.88 52.81 22.51
C GLY A 995 1.33 53.40 23.85
N PHE A 996 1.32 54.72 23.98
CA PHE A 996 1.73 55.42 25.21
C PHE A 996 0.68 55.26 26.32
N THR A 997 0.58 54.05 26.85
CA THR A 997 -0.32 53.67 27.94
C THR A 997 0.43 52.94 29.05
N ALA A 998 -0.19 52.77 30.22
CA ALA A 998 0.41 52.00 31.31
C ALA A 998 0.61 50.52 30.93
N LEU A 999 -0.26 49.97 30.07
CA LEU A 999 -0.05 48.65 29.47
C LEU A 999 1.06 48.66 28.42
N GLY A 1000 1.18 49.71 27.61
CA GLY A 1000 2.33 49.89 26.70
C GLY A 1000 3.66 50.01 27.44
N ALA A 1001 3.66 50.59 28.64
CA ALA A 1001 4.81 50.60 29.52
C ALA A 1001 5.16 49.20 30.05
N LEU A 1002 4.16 48.37 30.38
CA LEU A 1002 4.38 46.97 30.73
C LEU A 1002 4.99 46.20 29.57
N GLN A 1003 4.49 46.41 28.34
CA GLN A 1003 5.01 45.81 27.12
C GLN A 1003 6.47 46.17 26.85
N ALA A 1004 6.83 47.43 27.08
CA ALA A 1004 8.21 47.90 26.95
C ALA A 1004 9.15 47.34 28.04
N SER A 1005 8.59 46.79 29.12
CA SER A 1005 9.35 46.28 30.27
C SER A 1005 9.51 44.77 30.24
N THR A 1006 8.48 44.03 29.82
CA THR A 1006 8.50 42.56 29.78
C THR A 1006 7.48 42.02 28.80
N THR A 1007 7.83 40.92 28.14
CA THR A 1007 6.90 40.13 27.32
C THR A 1007 6.20 39.04 28.11
N LEU A 1008 6.61 38.79 29.36
CA LEU A 1008 6.10 37.73 30.21
C LEU A 1008 4.86 38.18 31.00
N TYR A 1009 3.75 38.47 30.32
CA TYR A 1009 2.47 38.79 30.94
C TYR A 1009 1.29 38.18 30.16
N LYS A 1010 0.15 37.98 30.83
CA LYS A 1010 -1.11 37.53 30.22
C LYS A 1010 -2.20 38.58 30.43
N ILE A 1011 -3.10 38.70 29.46
CA ILE A 1011 -4.29 39.55 29.55
C ILE A 1011 -5.56 38.75 29.28
N LEU A 1012 -6.66 39.14 29.93
CA LEU A 1012 -8.02 38.70 29.62
C LEU A 1012 -8.88 39.95 29.40
N GLY A 1013 -9.28 40.21 28.16
CA GLY A 1013 -9.81 41.52 27.79
C GLY A 1013 -8.75 42.60 27.97
N LYS A 1014 -9.05 43.64 28.77
CA LYS A 1014 -8.10 44.72 29.13
C LYS A 1014 -7.41 44.50 30.49
N MET A 1015 -7.70 43.40 31.17
CA MET A 1015 -7.19 43.10 32.51
C MET A 1015 -5.91 42.27 32.40
N VAL A 1016 -4.86 42.67 33.14
CA VAL A 1016 -3.65 41.84 33.29
C VAL A 1016 -3.94 40.71 34.29
N THR A 1017 -3.82 39.47 33.81
CA THR A 1017 -4.13 38.26 34.59
C THR A 1017 -2.89 37.55 35.13
N SER A 1018 -1.73 37.83 34.55
CA SER A 1018 -0.44 37.31 35.03
C SER A 1018 0.73 38.19 34.58
N ILE A 1019 1.78 38.27 35.40
CA ILE A 1019 3.11 38.78 35.03
C ILE A 1019 4.15 37.82 35.62
N TYR A 1020 5.18 37.46 34.85
CA TYR A 1020 6.22 36.47 35.20
C TYR A 1020 5.66 35.13 35.71
N GLY A 1021 4.52 34.68 35.18
CA GLY A 1021 3.88 33.41 35.54
C GLY A 1021 3.12 33.43 36.87
N TYR A 1022 3.12 34.55 37.62
CA TYR A 1022 2.27 34.72 38.80
C TYR A 1022 0.86 35.10 38.36
N GLU A 1023 -0.11 34.22 38.59
CA GLU A 1023 -1.50 34.41 38.16
C GLU A 1023 -2.37 35.01 39.27
N ASN A 1024 -3.38 35.78 38.89
CA ASN A 1024 -4.39 36.29 39.84
C ASN A 1024 -5.11 35.12 40.54
N LYS A 1025 -5.33 35.23 41.85
CA LYS A 1025 -5.98 34.20 42.68
C LYS A 1025 -7.00 34.81 43.64
N GLY A 1026 -8.28 34.57 43.38
CA GLY A 1026 -9.37 35.10 44.21
C GLY A 1026 -9.38 36.63 44.21
N LEU A 1027 -9.36 37.24 45.40
CA LEU A 1027 -9.25 38.70 45.56
C LEU A 1027 -7.82 39.23 45.34
N ASN A 1028 -6.82 38.36 45.23
CA ASN A 1028 -5.42 38.77 45.00
C ASN A 1028 -5.12 38.86 43.50
N GLY A 1029 -4.38 39.88 43.09
CA GLY A 1029 -4.03 40.01 41.68
C GLY A 1029 -3.18 41.22 41.33
N TRP A 1030 -2.84 41.30 40.04
CA TRP A 1030 -2.04 42.37 39.48
C TRP A 1030 -2.78 43.70 39.46
N MET A 1031 -2.16 44.70 40.07
CA MET A 1031 -2.57 46.09 40.03
C MET A 1031 -1.44 46.93 39.45
N TYR A 1032 -1.78 48.13 38.98
CA TYR A 1032 -0.79 49.11 38.57
C TYR A 1032 -1.06 50.46 39.25
N SER A 1033 0.01 51.20 39.48
CA SER A 1033 -0.07 52.60 39.89
C SER A 1033 0.79 53.45 38.96
N VAL A 1034 0.37 54.69 38.73
CA VAL A 1034 1.12 55.70 37.97
C VAL A 1034 1.35 56.91 38.87
N ASN A 1035 2.60 57.29 39.06
CA ASN A 1035 3.03 58.35 39.98
C ASN A 1035 2.44 58.19 41.40
N GLY A 1036 2.36 56.95 41.89
CA GLY A 1036 1.82 56.61 43.20
C GLY A 1036 0.29 56.60 43.30
N VAL A 1037 -0.44 56.87 42.22
CA VAL A 1037 -1.91 56.81 42.17
C VAL A 1037 -2.36 55.53 41.48
N ILE A 1038 -3.34 54.83 42.06
CA ILE A 1038 -4.00 53.66 41.44
C ILE A 1038 -5.16 54.18 40.60
N PRO A 1039 -5.11 54.13 39.26
CA PRO A 1039 -6.18 54.66 38.45
C PRO A 1039 -7.42 53.76 38.48
N ASN A 1040 -8.62 54.34 38.51
CA ASN A 1040 -9.88 53.61 38.36
C ASN A 1040 -10.24 53.35 36.88
N ILE A 1041 -9.24 53.05 36.06
CA ILE A 1041 -9.36 52.68 34.65
C ILE A 1041 -8.34 51.59 34.32
N MET A 1042 -8.60 50.81 33.27
CA MET A 1042 -7.70 49.73 32.85
C MET A 1042 -6.37 50.30 32.32
N ALA A 1043 -5.28 49.55 32.49
CA ALA A 1043 -3.93 50.01 32.11
C ALA A 1043 -3.79 50.31 30.60
N GLU A 1044 -4.58 49.64 29.76
CA GLU A 1044 -4.66 49.92 28.32
C GLU A 1044 -5.32 51.27 28.00
N ASP A 1045 -6.19 51.76 28.88
CA ASP A 1045 -6.92 53.03 28.69
C ASP A 1045 -6.22 54.21 29.36
N TYR A 1046 -5.26 53.97 30.27
CA TYR A 1046 -4.50 55.00 30.95
C TYR A 1046 -3.32 55.48 30.10
N LYS A 1047 -3.38 56.71 29.61
CA LYS A 1047 -2.29 57.34 28.83
C LYS A 1047 -1.15 57.80 29.74
N VAL A 1048 0.08 57.53 29.33
CA VAL A 1048 1.29 57.90 30.08
C VAL A 1048 2.12 58.92 29.30
N LYS A 1049 2.92 59.69 30.02
CA LYS A 1049 3.81 60.73 29.48
C LYS A 1049 5.25 60.53 29.99
N ASP A 1050 6.18 61.21 29.33
CA ASP A 1050 7.59 61.17 29.71
C ASP A 1050 7.82 61.43 31.20
N GLY A 1051 8.61 60.57 31.82
CA GLY A 1051 8.96 60.61 33.23
C GLY A 1051 7.97 59.94 34.19
N ASP A 1052 6.79 59.49 33.73
CA ASP A 1052 5.82 58.81 34.60
C ASP A 1052 6.44 57.57 35.26
N LYS A 1053 6.19 57.39 36.57
CA LYS A 1053 6.63 56.25 37.38
C LYS A 1053 5.51 55.23 37.51
N ILE A 1054 5.67 54.06 36.93
CA ILE A 1054 4.63 53.04 36.84
C ILE A 1054 5.07 51.82 37.65
N ILE A 1055 4.29 51.44 38.67
CA ILE A 1055 4.56 50.24 39.45
C ILE A 1055 3.46 49.22 39.17
N TRP A 1056 3.86 48.08 38.61
CA TRP A 1056 3.04 46.88 38.58
C TRP A 1056 3.32 46.07 39.84
N TYR A 1057 2.30 45.82 40.63
CA TYR A 1057 2.46 45.09 41.89
C TYR A 1057 1.37 44.05 42.07
N TYR A 1058 1.74 42.91 42.63
CA TYR A 1058 0.78 41.87 42.96
C TYR A 1058 0.16 42.17 44.33
N SER A 1059 -1.11 42.56 44.34
CA SER A 1059 -1.82 42.96 45.55
C SER A 1059 -2.37 41.75 46.30
N ILE A 1060 -2.00 41.62 47.58
CA ILE A 1060 -2.63 40.68 48.53
C ILE A 1060 -3.74 41.46 49.25
N GLY A 1061 -5.00 41.14 48.93
CA GLY A 1061 -6.19 41.86 49.42
C GLY A 1061 -6.92 42.71 48.36
N GLY A 1062 -6.58 42.58 47.08
CA GLY A 1062 -7.28 43.28 46.00
C GLY A 1062 -7.07 44.79 46.04
N MET A 1063 -8.13 45.58 45.81
CA MET A 1063 -8.04 47.05 45.77
C MET A 1063 -7.64 47.67 47.13
N ASP A 1064 -7.87 46.96 48.23
CA ASP A 1064 -7.55 47.42 49.60
C ASP A 1064 -6.16 46.97 50.08
N GLY A 1065 -5.42 46.22 49.25
CA GLY A 1065 -4.07 45.75 49.59
C GLY A 1065 -3.05 46.89 49.68
N LYS A 1066 -2.06 46.74 50.56
CA LYS A 1066 -0.99 47.75 50.74
C LYS A 1066 -0.24 47.93 49.42
N LYS A 1067 -0.24 49.14 48.86
CA LYS A 1067 0.51 49.49 47.64
C LYS A 1067 1.98 49.84 47.95
N PRO A 1068 2.94 49.50 47.08
CA PRO A 1068 4.32 49.98 47.18
C PRO A 1068 4.45 51.45 46.77
N THR A 1069 5.46 52.16 47.30
CA THR A 1069 5.89 53.47 46.77
C THR A 1069 7.16 53.36 45.95
N TRP A 1070 7.44 54.35 45.09
CA TRP A 1070 8.64 54.34 44.25
C TRP A 1070 9.91 54.52 45.08
N GLU A 1071 9.83 55.31 46.15
CA GLU A 1071 10.90 55.62 47.08
C GLU A 1071 11.31 54.37 47.87
N GLU A 1072 10.33 53.53 48.28
CA GLU A 1072 10.60 52.22 48.89
C GLU A 1072 11.43 51.28 48.00
N LEU A 1073 11.34 51.47 46.67
CA LEU A 1073 12.02 50.63 45.68
C LEU A 1073 13.38 51.20 45.22
N THR A 1074 13.68 52.48 45.52
CA THR A 1074 14.86 53.19 44.97
C THR A 1074 15.81 53.76 46.04
N ASP A 1075 15.34 54.10 47.25
CA ASP A 1075 16.18 54.64 48.32
C ASP A 1075 16.71 53.53 49.25
N GLY A 1076 17.75 52.84 48.78
CA GLY A 1076 18.58 51.98 49.62
C GLY A 1076 19.82 52.72 50.12
N LYS A 1077 19.82 53.25 51.35
CA LYS A 1077 21.09 53.49 52.06
C LYS A 1077 21.64 52.16 52.56
N GLN A 1078 22.71 51.68 51.95
CA GLN A 1078 23.91 51.23 52.65
C GLN A 1078 25.12 51.24 51.69
N LYS A 1079 26.19 51.94 52.14
CA LYS A 1079 27.45 52.25 51.44
C LYS A 1079 28.42 51.06 51.40
N ASP A 1080 29.00 50.84 50.21
CA ASP A 1080 30.41 50.59 49.83
C ASP A 1080 31.40 50.07 50.90
N ASP A 1081 32.06 48.90 50.71
CA ASP A 1081 33.29 48.70 49.90
C ASP A 1081 33.91 47.28 50.09
N GLU A 1082 34.63 46.84 49.05
CA GLU A 1082 35.29 45.53 48.77
C GLU A 1082 36.46 45.20 49.76
N GLU A 1083 36.85 43.95 50.14
CA GLU A 1083 37.39 42.81 49.38
C GLU A 1083 37.34 41.48 50.22
N LYS A 1084 37.43 40.32 49.53
CA LYS A 1084 37.44 38.88 49.96
C LYS A 1084 38.44 38.48 51.09
N PRO A 1085 38.44 37.22 51.65
CA PRO A 1085 37.54 36.05 51.51
C PRO A 1085 37.06 35.37 52.83
N LYS A 1086 35.91 34.66 52.74
CA LYS A 1086 35.41 33.52 53.58
C LYS A 1086 35.25 33.68 55.11
N GLU A 1087 34.01 33.49 55.59
CA GLU A 1087 33.67 32.45 56.58
C GLU A 1087 32.18 32.05 56.49
N GLU A 1088 31.89 30.80 56.83
CA GLU A 1088 30.66 30.03 56.54
C GLU A 1088 29.40 30.49 57.32
N PRO A 1089 28.18 30.23 56.80
CA PRO A 1089 26.94 30.52 57.53
C PRO A 1089 26.67 29.44 58.59
N LYS A 1090 26.32 29.84 59.82
CA LYS A 1090 25.74 28.93 60.82
C LYS A 1090 24.23 28.70 60.54
N PRO A 1091 23.72 27.49 60.83
CA PRO A 1091 22.43 26.98 60.36
C PRO A 1091 21.23 27.50 61.17
N GLU A 1092 20.11 27.79 60.49
CA GLU A 1092 18.80 27.91 61.15
C GLU A 1092 18.32 26.53 61.62
N LYS A 1093 18.06 26.46 62.92
CA LYS A 1093 17.52 25.30 63.63
C LYS A 1093 16.06 25.08 63.22
N ASN A 1094 15.79 24.11 62.34
CA ASN A 1094 14.61 23.22 62.28
C ASN A 1094 14.43 22.62 60.87
N GLY A 1095 15.46 21.92 60.37
CA GLY A 1095 15.44 21.21 59.07
C GLY A 1095 16.22 19.90 59.14
N ILE A 1096 16.33 19.19 58.01
CA ILE A 1096 17.25 18.07 57.91
C ILE A 1096 18.68 18.61 57.87
N GLU A 1097 19.51 18.22 58.83
CA GLU A 1097 20.93 18.56 58.84
C GLU A 1097 21.71 17.61 57.94
N ILE A 1098 22.52 18.18 57.05
CA ILE A 1098 23.34 17.43 56.09
C ILE A 1098 24.81 17.58 56.44
N GLU A 1099 25.49 16.45 56.62
CA GLU A 1099 26.92 16.34 56.81
C GLU A 1099 27.54 15.58 55.63
N ASN A 1100 28.52 16.15 54.93
CA ASN A 1100 29.23 15.45 53.86
C ASN A 1100 30.26 14.48 54.47
N LEU A 1101 30.09 13.17 54.21
CA LEU A 1101 31.02 12.13 54.66
C LEU A 1101 32.02 11.70 53.58
N THR A 1102 31.97 12.32 52.39
CA THR A 1102 32.90 12.04 51.30
C THR A 1102 34.26 12.65 51.62
N THR A 1103 35.28 11.80 51.78
CA THR A 1103 36.64 12.25 52.15
C THR A 1103 37.55 12.50 50.95
N ASP A 1104 37.18 11.99 49.77
CA ASP A 1104 37.92 12.20 48.52
C ASP A 1104 37.84 13.67 48.09
N LYS A 1105 39.01 14.31 47.95
CA LYS A 1105 39.12 15.72 47.50
C LYS A 1105 39.17 15.85 45.98
N GLU A 1106 39.44 14.76 45.29
CA GLU A 1106 39.39 14.61 43.83
C GLU A 1106 39.15 13.14 43.48
N PHE A 1107 38.43 12.88 42.39
CA PHE A 1107 38.26 11.52 41.87
C PHE A 1107 39.16 11.29 40.64
N LYS A 1108 39.57 10.04 40.43
CA LYS A 1108 40.43 9.68 39.30
C LYS A 1108 39.61 9.21 38.10
N LEU A 1109 40.02 9.65 36.91
CA LEU A 1109 39.48 9.13 35.65
C LEU A 1109 39.56 7.60 35.58
N GLY A 1110 38.51 6.97 35.10
CA GLY A 1110 38.39 5.51 34.97
C GLY A 1110 38.07 4.75 36.25
N CYS A 1111 37.80 5.43 37.36
CA CYS A 1111 37.36 4.85 38.64
C CYS A 1111 35.93 5.29 38.99
N ASP A 1112 35.30 4.64 39.97
CA ASP A 1112 33.97 5.06 40.44
C ASP A 1112 34.08 6.21 41.45
N ALA A 1113 33.37 7.31 41.19
CA ALA A 1113 33.15 8.38 42.15
C ALA A 1113 32.06 7.97 43.13
N LYS A 1114 32.35 7.98 44.44
CA LYS A 1114 31.38 7.63 45.47
C LYS A 1114 31.20 8.80 46.42
N VAL A 1115 29.99 9.35 46.43
CA VAL A 1115 29.64 10.46 47.33
C VAL A 1115 28.68 9.93 48.39
N THR A 1116 29.03 10.17 49.65
CA THR A 1116 28.22 9.82 50.81
C THR A 1116 27.93 11.06 51.65
N ILE A 1117 26.67 11.23 52.04
CA ILE A 1117 26.23 12.26 52.98
C ILE A 1117 25.45 11.61 54.12
N LYS A 1118 25.51 12.20 55.30
CA LYS A 1118 24.67 11.86 56.44
C LYS A 1118 23.59 12.92 56.59
N ALA A 1119 22.34 12.49 56.53
CA ALA A 1119 21.17 13.32 56.72
C ALA A 1119 20.54 13.01 58.10
N THR A 1120 20.35 14.03 58.93
CA THR A 1120 19.74 13.91 60.26
C THR A 1120 18.46 14.71 60.32
N ASN A 1121 17.32 14.04 60.52
CA ASN A 1121 16.04 14.72 60.60
C ASN A 1121 15.82 15.27 62.03
N LYS A 1122 15.93 16.59 62.20
CA LYS A 1122 15.67 17.29 63.47
C LYS A 1122 14.28 17.91 63.56
N THR A 1123 13.38 17.55 62.65
CA THR A 1123 12.00 18.07 62.60
C THR A 1123 11.05 17.16 63.37
N GLU A 1124 9.86 17.67 63.72
CA GLU A 1124 8.84 16.92 64.48
C GLU A 1124 8.05 15.90 63.63
N GLU A 1125 8.34 15.78 62.33
CA GLU A 1125 7.69 14.86 61.41
C GLU A 1125 8.73 14.09 60.58
N ASN A 1126 8.35 12.95 60.01
CA ASN A 1126 9.22 12.27 59.05
C ASN A 1126 9.40 13.13 57.79
N LYS A 1127 10.62 13.19 57.26
CA LYS A 1127 10.96 13.99 56.07
C LYS A 1127 11.83 13.18 55.13
N ASP A 1128 11.60 13.35 53.84
CA ASP A 1128 12.45 12.78 52.81
C ASP A 1128 13.74 13.58 52.68
N ALA A 1129 14.78 12.92 52.19
CA ALA A 1129 15.98 13.56 51.69
C ALA A 1129 16.49 12.79 50.48
N ALA A 1130 16.84 13.51 49.41
CA ALA A 1130 17.38 12.94 48.18
C ALA A 1130 18.79 13.46 47.93
N LEU A 1131 19.77 12.56 47.79
CA LEU A 1131 21.12 12.84 47.31
C LEU A 1131 21.19 12.54 45.81
N ILE A 1132 21.57 13.54 45.01
CA ILE A 1132 21.77 13.42 43.56
C ILE A 1132 23.23 13.74 43.26
N VAL A 1133 23.91 12.89 42.52
CA VAL A 1133 25.33 13.08 42.14
C VAL A 1133 25.42 13.09 40.62
N GLY A 1134 25.78 14.23 40.05
CA GLY A 1134 25.95 14.42 38.62
C GLY A 1134 27.42 14.63 38.22
N LEU A 1135 27.82 14.09 37.08
CA LEU A 1135 29.09 14.33 36.41
C LEU A 1135 28.90 15.39 35.33
N PHE A 1136 29.68 16.45 35.37
CA PHE A 1136 29.60 17.57 34.43
C PHE A 1136 30.91 17.66 33.64
N ASN A 1137 30.84 17.95 32.34
CA ASN A 1137 32.02 18.22 31.53
C ASN A 1137 32.52 19.67 31.74
N LYS A 1138 33.66 20.02 31.12
CA LYS A 1138 34.27 21.35 31.18
C LYS A 1138 33.36 22.53 30.75
N ASP A 1139 32.34 22.27 29.92
CA ASP A 1139 31.38 23.29 29.48
C ASP A 1139 30.18 23.43 30.45
N GLY A 1140 30.23 22.73 31.59
CA GLY A 1140 29.17 22.74 32.61
C GLY A 1140 27.93 21.94 32.23
N LYS A 1141 27.98 21.10 31.19
CA LYS A 1141 26.87 20.23 30.80
C LYS A 1141 26.89 18.93 31.60
N LEU A 1142 25.73 18.50 32.10
CA LEU A 1142 25.56 17.22 32.78
C LEU A 1142 25.76 16.07 31.78
N VAL A 1143 26.64 15.14 32.11
CA VAL A 1143 27.06 13.99 31.29
C VAL A 1143 26.43 12.70 31.81
N ASN A 1144 26.40 12.52 33.13
CA ASN A 1144 25.83 11.33 33.78
C ASN A 1144 25.37 11.71 35.20
N TYR A 1145 24.44 10.98 35.80
CA TYR A 1145 24.06 11.19 37.20
C TYR A 1145 23.50 9.92 37.86
N GLY A 1146 23.53 9.90 39.19
CA GLY A 1146 22.81 8.93 40.02
C GLY A 1146 22.08 9.66 41.15
N ALA A 1147 21.08 9.02 41.73
CA ALA A 1147 20.37 9.57 42.88
C ALA A 1147 19.95 8.48 43.87
N ALA A 1148 19.81 8.86 45.14
CA ALA A 1148 19.26 8.03 46.20
C ALA A 1148 18.38 8.89 47.10
N GLU A 1149 17.15 8.45 47.36
CA GLU A 1149 16.19 9.13 48.23
C GLU A 1149 15.78 8.21 49.37
N GLN A 1150 15.57 8.78 50.56
CA GLN A 1150 15.06 8.05 51.70
C GLN A 1150 14.21 8.92 52.63
N ASN A 1151 13.12 8.34 53.14
CA ASN A 1151 12.34 8.89 54.23
C ASN A 1151 13.06 8.71 55.57
N ILE A 1152 13.34 9.80 56.27
CA ILE A 1152 14.09 9.81 57.53
C ILE A 1152 13.12 10.12 58.68
N LYS A 1153 13.03 9.22 59.65
CA LYS A 1153 12.13 9.42 60.79
C LYS A 1153 12.62 10.52 61.72
N VAL A 1154 11.69 11.05 62.53
CA VAL A 1154 11.97 12.07 63.56
C VAL A 1154 13.16 11.65 64.44
N ASN A 1155 14.18 12.52 64.53
CA ASN A 1155 15.45 12.33 65.26
C ASN A 1155 16.35 11.19 64.76
N GLU A 1156 16.06 10.59 63.60
CA GLU A 1156 16.91 9.56 62.98
C GLU A 1156 18.00 10.19 62.11
N ASN A 1157 19.14 9.48 61.96
CA ASN A 1157 20.17 9.81 60.99
C ASN A 1157 20.41 8.66 60.02
N VAL A 1158 20.58 9.00 58.75
CA VAL A 1158 20.73 8.04 57.64
C VAL A 1158 21.89 8.48 56.74
N ASN A 1159 22.68 7.52 56.27
CA ASN A 1159 23.72 7.77 55.27
C ASN A 1159 23.19 7.46 53.87
N LEU A 1160 23.12 8.47 53.01
CA LEU A 1160 22.82 8.31 51.59
C LEU A 1160 24.13 8.26 50.80
N THR A 1161 24.25 7.26 49.93
CA THR A 1161 25.46 7.04 49.13
C THR A 1161 25.11 6.80 47.67
N VAL A 1162 25.72 7.58 46.79
CA VAL A 1162 25.56 7.42 45.33
C VAL A 1162 26.95 7.24 44.71
N GLY A 1163 27.10 6.14 43.98
CA GLY A 1163 28.28 5.84 43.18
C GLY A 1163 28.02 6.13 41.70
N LEU A 1164 29.02 6.64 41.00
CA LEU A 1164 28.96 6.95 39.58
C LEU A 1164 30.27 6.55 38.89
N PRO A 1165 30.24 5.73 37.82
CA PRO A 1165 31.44 5.41 37.07
C PRO A 1165 31.96 6.62 36.29
N LEU A 1166 33.27 6.86 36.36
CA LEU A 1166 33.91 7.99 35.67
C LEU A 1166 34.56 7.57 34.34
N PRO A 1167 34.50 8.42 33.30
CA PRO A 1167 35.22 8.21 32.05
C PRO A 1167 36.73 8.08 32.26
N LYS A 1168 37.41 7.33 31.38
CA LYS A 1168 38.87 7.11 31.44
C LYS A 1168 39.69 8.31 30.97
N GLU A 1169 39.08 9.26 30.25
CA GLU A 1169 39.73 10.38 29.59
C GLU A 1169 38.79 11.59 29.60
N GLY A 1170 39.32 12.82 29.72
CA GLY A 1170 38.57 14.08 29.64
C GLY A 1170 38.55 14.89 30.95
N GLU A 1171 38.04 16.12 30.89
CA GLU A 1171 37.94 17.01 32.06
C GLU A 1171 36.49 17.03 32.58
N TYR A 1172 36.31 16.62 33.84
CA TYR A 1172 35.00 16.54 34.46
C TYR A 1172 34.99 17.04 35.91
N THR A 1173 33.79 17.32 36.41
CA THR A 1173 33.55 17.64 37.81
C THR A 1173 32.31 16.89 38.30
N VAL A 1174 32.42 16.22 39.43
CA VAL A 1174 31.28 15.60 40.11
C VAL A 1174 30.64 16.66 41.01
N LYS A 1175 29.33 16.88 40.87
CA LYS A 1175 28.54 17.77 41.72
C LYS A 1175 27.43 16.97 42.39
N ALA A 1176 27.35 17.05 43.72
CA ALA A 1176 26.31 16.41 44.49
C ALA A 1176 25.37 17.44 45.12
N PHE A 1177 24.07 17.19 44.98
CA PHE A 1177 22.97 18.02 45.43
C PHE A 1177 22.16 17.24 46.45
N VAL A 1178 21.78 17.88 47.56
CA VAL A 1178 20.84 17.26 48.52
C VAL A 1178 19.57 18.08 48.58
N TRP A 1179 18.46 17.44 48.25
CA TRP A 1179 17.12 18.02 48.15
C TRP A 1179 16.17 17.39 49.16
N ASP A 1180 15.04 18.05 49.40
CA ASP A 1180 13.97 17.55 50.26
C ASP A 1180 13.30 16.28 49.71
N SER A 1181 13.10 16.18 48.40
CA SER A 1181 12.75 14.91 47.71
C SER A 1181 13.04 15.03 46.22
N LEU A 1182 13.01 13.91 45.48
CA LEU A 1182 13.17 13.95 44.01
C LEU A 1182 11.99 14.65 43.31
N ASP A 1183 10.80 14.64 43.91
CA ASP A 1183 9.61 15.31 43.37
C ASP A 1183 9.53 16.80 43.78
N GLY A 1184 9.93 17.12 45.01
CA GLY A 1184 9.92 18.49 45.55
C GLY A 1184 11.04 19.37 44.99
N MET A 1185 12.18 18.75 44.66
CA MET A 1185 13.37 19.36 44.07
C MET A 1185 13.86 20.63 44.78
N LYS A 1186 13.61 20.78 46.08
CA LYS A 1186 14.04 21.95 46.82
C LYS A 1186 15.40 21.67 47.49
N PRO A 1187 16.45 22.46 47.19
CA PRO A 1187 17.75 22.25 47.78
C PRO A 1187 17.76 22.53 49.28
N ILE A 1188 18.18 21.52 50.06
CA ILE A 1188 18.32 21.59 51.51
C ILE A 1188 19.78 21.60 51.97
N SER A 1189 20.73 21.50 51.04
CA SER A 1189 22.16 21.75 51.30
C SER A 1189 22.84 22.47 50.14
N LYS A 1190 24.03 22.99 50.40
CA LYS A 1190 24.91 23.52 49.35
C LYS A 1190 25.44 22.37 48.49
N VAL A 1191 25.68 22.67 47.22
CA VAL A 1191 26.26 21.72 46.27
C VAL A 1191 27.67 21.34 46.71
N ILE A 1192 27.94 20.03 46.77
CA ILE A 1192 29.28 19.48 47.00
C ILE A 1192 29.92 19.28 45.63
N GLU A 1193 31.02 19.96 45.34
CA GLU A 1193 31.72 19.84 44.06
C GLU A 1193 33.11 19.20 44.28
N ILE A 1194 33.40 18.12 43.55
CA ILE A 1194 34.66 17.37 43.61
C ILE A 1194 35.21 17.22 42.19
N PRO A 1195 36.40 17.76 41.88
CA PRO A 1195 36.97 17.66 40.53
C PRO A 1195 37.37 16.23 40.18
N VAL A 1196 37.36 15.91 38.89
CA VAL A 1196 37.85 14.62 38.34
C VAL A 1196 39.13 14.89 37.55
N LYS A 1197 40.20 14.15 37.86
CA LYS A 1197 41.51 14.29 37.21
C LYS A 1197 42.12 12.98 36.73
#